data_AF-A0A2S9PYB7-F1
#
_entry.id   AF-A0A2S9PYB7-F1
#
_cell.length_a   1.000
_cell.length_b   1.000
_cell.length_c   1.000
_cell.angle_alpha   90.00
_cell.angle_beta   90.00
_cell.angle_gamma   90.00
#
_symmetry.space_group_name_H-M   'P 1'
#
loop_
_entity.id
_entity.type
_entity.pdbx_description
1 polymer ?
#
loop_
_entity_poly.entity_id
_entity_poly.type
_entity_poly.pdbx_seq_one_letter_code
_entity_poly.pdbx_strand_id
1 'polypeptide(L)'
;MNVLSSENPSRYTTRTLYAKSTYQTFEVGTYTTDPLGKFWDIHRLNKLRLRCFSYNNLFDSIRITQFYCRVNFHTRPTVSVQAPVGTVNTPSPVVKWRYQQEEGEPQKKAEYRIFTAVQVASSTFSPSTAPPVFAKTVQGEASTYTLPTSLNPDSYYVYVRVYSQHNAVSNWAGKAFTIQGPAPGVPGDDNAGVAGVPGVGVPTVVPDAFTSSAFLQMRDSSNLLSVQQADFEIATDPLGYVPTNAVLTRSTATYFATGEASMSVKASSAADMFAATTKIEVVGGAPVTIRGQVKAATSGRTAKLLLRQYDTDHVLLDATAVQAQATDETDTWTEIVATGTTLAATKYAELVLQVVAPAINEVHYLDHAGLMYGIGTAWSDGGHVSRNLLTSFLATGDDPAPSSDAWVQANSATTCQRVTATGLGSHGLKTHQMTYNAVSSSIGYRATGAVFTTPTTGTNYTLNKPAGLADNDLMLAFVTSTSHGTIVPPLGWTVANTSSVDDGSTDIALWVLKRTGLAADPSTWTGAVSASSSRRTAVVVAYSGAAHADQQFVVDNVKTDTSGALVHQTQTIYNSDPNAWRVAAFAASDDVSGGTFTANKQPPGSSDPGSIMFVGRSSAWKQHSDTTSFVINKPAGVQSGDLMIAAVGYSGQVDTATAPSGWTQVRRLHRSNGGNGDAHSGDFTMFVYKRTAGASEPNSWTGTHPSSEWGQPKMTVAVAYRNAETAANQFIAENGGTARGALSVSTGTVTNTNSRAWRISLFGATTPFGDQWDNGDVKERTDDTTSLSGFPDVHMAFSDSNGQISTGTHSRTGSFSGDVFTSAGWIGIIKPLPLSSNPPPGANETERVDNNNGSSNPWMSTAVYDSNGVAAVGLQSVYGTLAPGSGTSANAMSSWVGLIKPAEAAQAGTAAAYTNTTVDISDVDETVITSAKGKVTITAQFLGSTAGTPALGVEFFRANQKISEAAALGAPFNDTDWVKSWASFDVPAGTTRMRPKLSAIGRSVGDTVQFDRVGLSLGSTPEGVEPTWRDGTARPEHPVWSKPIIEYQDDDGTGYGDAWRVLPGQKTVGAEFEDASGNLLYTDHTIVPLHNRRYRVQTISYGLAGDRYASGWGPASNEATFTALDWWLKDISDLSKNLRLSVRWENLVVATANTATQFQPLGEDYPLVITEGYKSDTFTLKIHVTREEHAALKQLLNSGRTLLLQSDVDHSWWVRSIGDLSSDLLPTGQRRKNPRRYVTVTFVEVAPEE
;
A
#
# COMPACT_ATOMS: atom_id res chain seq x y z
N MET A 1 -5.00 -77.20 -45.29
CA MET A 1 -3.95 -76.21 -45.59
C MET A 1 -3.30 -75.80 -44.28
N ASN A 2 -1.96 -75.82 -44.24
CA ASN A 2 -1.17 -75.56 -43.04
C ASN A 2 -0.30 -74.32 -43.25
N VAL A 3 -0.32 -73.40 -42.29
CA VAL A 3 0.65 -72.29 -42.21
C VAL A 3 1.69 -72.68 -41.17
N LEU A 4 2.97 -72.62 -41.54
CA LEU A 4 4.09 -73.03 -40.69
C LEU A 4 5.27 -72.08 -40.79
N SER A 5 6.08 -72.03 -39.74
CA SER A 5 7.36 -71.33 -39.73
C SER A 5 8.43 -72.21 -40.39
N SER A 6 9.31 -71.62 -41.20
CA SER A 6 10.46 -72.33 -41.75
C SER A 6 11.48 -72.75 -40.69
N GLU A 7 11.45 -72.14 -39.50
CA GLU A 7 12.36 -72.45 -38.40
C GLU A 7 12.00 -73.75 -37.67
N ASN A 8 10.70 -74.05 -37.60
CA ASN A 8 10.24 -75.33 -37.08
C ASN A 8 8.95 -75.77 -37.79
N PRO A 9 9.06 -76.62 -38.83
CA PRO A 9 7.93 -77.05 -39.63
C PRO A 9 6.99 -78.02 -38.90
N SER A 10 7.33 -78.48 -37.69
CA SER A 10 6.47 -79.34 -36.86
C SER A 10 5.34 -78.58 -36.17
N ARG A 11 5.45 -77.25 -36.05
CA ARG A 11 4.38 -76.41 -35.50
C ARG A 11 3.66 -75.69 -36.64
N TYR A 12 2.36 -75.95 -36.73
CA TYR A 12 1.53 -75.44 -37.81
C TYR A 12 0.11 -75.20 -37.33
N THR A 13 -0.58 -74.29 -38.00
CA THR A 13 -2.03 -74.10 -37.87
C THR A 13 -2.70 -74.71 -39.09
N THR A 14 -3.74 -75.53 -38.88
CA THR A 14 -4.42 -76.27 -39.96
C THR A 14 -5.85 -75.80 -40.13
N ARG A 15 -6.25 -75.61 -41.39
CA ARG A 15 -7.66 -75.49 -41.79
C ARG A 15 -8.00 -76.47 -42.90
N THR A 16 -9.08 -77.22 -42.73
CA THR A 16 -9.63 -78.09 -43.77
C THR A 16 -10.52 -77.27 -44.70
N LEU A 17 -10.30 -77.39 -46.00
CA LEU A 17 -11.08 -76.72 -47.04
C LEU A 17 -11.65 -77.79 -47.98
N TYR A 18 -12.89 -77.62 -48.41
CA TYR A 18 -13.53 -78.52 -49.38
C TYR A 18 -13.27 -77.99 -50.80
N ALA A 19 -12.74 -78.84 -51.68
CA ALA A 19 -12.46 -78.49 -53.06
C ALA A 19 -13.77 -78.20 -53.83
N LYS A 20 -13.73 -77.19 -54.70
CA LYS A 20 -14.83 -76.86 -55.63
C LYS A 20 -14.28 -76.69 -57.04
N SER A 21 -15.14 -76.90 -58.03
CA SER A 21 -14.78 -76.83 -59.45
C SER A 21 -14.60 -75.41 -60.01
N THR A 22 -14.84 -74.37 -59.21
CA THR A 22 -14.66 -72.96 -59.58
C THR A 22 -13.68 -72.26 -58.64
N TYR A 23 -12.95 -71.25 -59.15
CA TYR A 23 -12.02 -70.48 -58.34
C TYR A 23 -12.77 -69.75 -57.21
N GLN A 24 -12.37 -70.01 -55.97
CA GLN A 24 -12.88 -69.33 -54.78
C GLN A 24 -11.72 -68.94 -53.85
N THR A 25 -11.84 -67.76 -53.23
CA THR A 25 -10.90 -67.29 -52.20
C THR A 25 -11.34 -67.83 -50.85
N PHE A 26 -10.41 -68.44 -50.10
CA PHE A 26 -10.65 -68.93 -48.74
C PHE A 26 -9.68 -68.26 -47.77
N GLU A 27 -10.19 -67.70 -46.67
CA GLU A 27 -9.32 -67.25 -45.57
C GLU A 27 -8.80 -68.47 -44.80
N VAL A 28 -7.50 -68.58 -44.57
CA VAL A 28 -6.94 -69.71 -43.80
C VAL A 28 -7.09 -69.48 -42.30
N GLY A 29 -6.98 -68.23 -41.87
CA GLY A 29 -7.20 -67.76 -40.49
C GLY A 29 -6.54 -66.40 -40.27
N THR A 30 -6.98 -65.71 -39.22
CA THR A 30 -6.33 -64.50 -38.71
C THR A 30 -5.53 -64.88 -37.47
N TYR A 31 -4.24 -64.53 -37.43
CA TYR A 31 -3.31 -64.93 -36.37
C TYR A 31 -2.66 -63.70 -35.73
N THR A 32 -2.70 -63.60 -34.40
CA THR A 32 -2.04 -62.53 -33.64
C THR A 32 -0.58 -62.85 -33.28
N THR A 33 -0.18 -64.12 -33.39
CA THR A 33 1.19 -64.62 -33.21
C THR A 33 1.55 -65.60 -34.34
N ASP A 34 2.85 -65.83 -34.53
CA ASP A 34 3.36 -66.81 -35.48
C ASP A 34 3.06 -68.26 -35.02
N PRO A 35 3.29 -69.28 -35.88
CA PRO A 35 3.09 -70.68 -35.50
C PRO A 35 3.93 -71.18 -34.31
N LEU A 36 4.89 -70.38 -33.80
CA LEU A 36 5.70 -70.65 -32.62
C LEU A 36 5.18 -69.92 -31.36
N GLY A 37 4.08 -69.16 -31.48
CA GLY A 37 3.52 -68.35 -30.41
C GLY A 37 4.26 -67.04 -30.15
N LYS A 38 5.09 -66.58 -31.09
CA LYS A 38 5.84 -65.31 -30.99
C LYS A 38 5.12 -64.19 -31.74
N PHE A 39 5.32 -62.95 -31.32
CA PHE A 39 4.79 -61.79 -32.05
C PHE A 39 5.38 -61.69 -33.46
N TRP A 40 4.55 -61.24 -34.40
CA TRP A 40 4.95 -61.00 -35.79
C TRP A 40 6.00 -59.89 -35.88
N ASP A 41 7.11 -60.19 -36.56
CA ASP A 41 8.08 -59.20 -37.03
C ASP A 41 8.43 -59.49 -38.50
N ILE A 42 9.17 -58.59 -39.14
CA ILE A 42 9.50 -58.73 -40.56
C ILE A 42 10.35 -59.97 -40.86
N HIS A 43 11.18 -60.40 -39.91
CA HIS A 43 12.00 -61.59 -40.04
C HIS A 43 11.15 -62.86 -40.05
N ARG A 44 10.13 -62.92 -39.18
CA ARG A 44 9.18 -64.04 -39.08
C ARG A 44 8.20 -64.08 -40.24
N LEU A 45 7.73 -62.92 -40.73
CA LEU A 45 6.89 -62.85 -41.93
C LEU A 45 7.63 -63.40 -43.16
N ASN A 46 8.92 -63.07 -43.32
CA ASN A 46 9.76 -63.60 -44.40
C ASN A 46 10.00 -65.12 -44.32
N LYS A 47 9.69 -65.74 -43.17
CA LYS A 47 9.86 -67.18 -42.91
C LYS A 47 8.54 -67.95 -42.93
N LEU A 48 7.43 -67.31 -43.30
CA LEU A 48 6.13 -67.96 -43.41
C LEU A 48 6.12 -68.93 -44.60
N ARG A 49 5.69 -70.17 -44.37
CA ARG A 49 5.48 -71.16 -45.42
C ARG A 49 4.04 -71.63 -45.42
N LEU A 50 3.48 -71.75 -46.61
CA LEU A 50 2.18 -72.39 -46.83
C LEU A 50 2.39 -73.80 -47.35
N ARG A 51 1.77 -74.78 -46.69
CA ARG A 51 1.74 -76.17 -47.18
C ARG A 51 0.29 -76.60 -47.40
N CYS A 52 0.00 -77.04 -48.61
CA CYS A 52 -1.31 -77.59 -48.96
C CYS A 52 -1.16 -79.07 -49.32
N PHE A 53 -2.08 -79.89 -48.83
CA PHE A 53 -2.13 -81.32 -49.12
C PHE A 53 -3.60 -81.77 -49.09
N SER A 54 -3.93 -82.77 -49.92
CA SER A 54 -5.21 -83.48 -49.84
C SER A 54 -5.09 -84.59 -48.81
N TYR A 55 -6.12 -84.80 -48.00
CA TYR A 55 -6.20 -85.95 -47.08
C TYR A 55 -7.02 -87.10 -47.68
N ASN A 56 -7.58 -86.92 -48.88
CA ASN A 56 -8.38 -87.91 -49.57
C ASN A 56 -7.80 -88.17 -50.97
N ASN A 57 -7.73 -89.45 -51.33
CA ASN A 57 -7.13 -89.98 -52.55
C ASN A 57 -7.98 -89.68 -53.80
N LEU A 58 -9.14 -89.01 -53.64
CA LEU A 58 -10.07 -88.65 -54.72
C LEU A 58 -9.62 -87.45 -55.58
N PHE A 59 -8.58 -86.70 -55.18
CA PHE A 59 -8.10 -85.54 -55.93
C PHE A 59 -6.59 -85.65 -56.19
N ASP A 60 -6.21 -85.91 -57.45
CA ASP A 60 -4.81 -86.13 -57.86
C ASP A 60 -3.96 -84.84 -57.88
N SER A 61 -4.58 -83.66 -57.89
CA SER A 61 -3.86 -82.39 -57.82
C SER A 61 -4.70 -81.26 -57.21
N ILE A 62 -4.08 -80.44 -56.35
CA ILE A 62 -4.66 -79.19 -55.84
C ILE A 62 -3.93 -78.04 -56.54
N ARG A 63 -4.65 -77.22 -57.30
CA ARG A 63 -4.10 -76.03 -57.95
C ARG A 63 -4.38 -74.80 -57.09
N ILE A 64 -3.33 -74.14 -56.60
CA ILE A 64 -3.42 -72.86 -55.89
C ILE A 64 -3.00 -71.78 -56.87
N THR A 65 -3.93 -70.88 -57.20
CA THR A 65 -3.65 -69.79 -58.15
C THR A 65 -2.90 -68.65 -57.46
N GLN A 66 -3.33 -68.25 -56.27
CA GLN A 66 -2.77 -67.13 -55.52
C GLN A 66 -2.85 -67.41 -54.01
N PHE A 67 -1.87 -66.89 -53.27
CA PHE A 67 -1.88 -66.84 -51.81
C PHE A 67 -1.74 -65.40 -51.36
N TYR A 68 -2.64 -64.96 -50.48
CA TYR A 68 -2.63 -63.63 -49.92
C TYR A 68 -2.31 -63.71 -48.43
N CYS A 69 -1.31 -62.94 -47.99
CA CYS A 69 -1.09 -62.65 -46.59
C CYS A 69 -1.39 -61.16 -46.39
N ARG A 70 -2.43 -60.85 -45.61
CA ARG A 70 -2.70 -59.48 -45.18
C ARG A 70 -2.11 -59.30 -43.79
N VAL A 71 -1.12 -58.43 -43.68
CA VAL A 71 -0.55 -58.01 -42.40
C VAL A 71 -1.28 -56.75 -41.97
N ASN A 72 -2.09 -56.86 -40.92
CA ASN A 72 -2.59 -55.67 -40.23
C ASN A 72 -1.50 -55.27 -39.23
N PHE A 73 -0.89 -54.11 -39.46
CA PHE A 73 0.12 -53.53 -38.57
C PHE A 73 -0.32 -52.12 -38.20
N HIS A 74 0.15 -51.64 -37.05
CA HIS A 74 0.04 -50.24 -36.68
C HIS A 74 1.37 -49.56 -36.94
N THR A 75 1.33 -48.42 -37.63
CA THR A 75 2.53 -47.61 -37.83
C THR A 75 3.06 -47.12 -36.50
N ARG A 76 4.38 -47.26 -36.33
CA ARG A 76 5.08 -46.79 -35.14
C ARG A 76 4.87 -45.27 -35.01
N PRO A 77 4.48 -44.76 -33.83
CA PRO A 77 4.40 -43.32 -33.62
C PRO A 77 5.80 -42.70 -33.66
N THR A 78 5.87 -41.44 -34.11
CA THR A 78 7.09 -40.63 -34.07
C THR A 78 6.98 -39.57 -32.99
N VAL A 79 8.13 -39.18 -32.45
CA VAL A 79 8.22 -38.13 -31.42
C VAL A 79 9.37 -37.20 -31.74
N SER A 80 9.19 -35.91 -31.48
CA SER A 80 10.25 -34.90 -31.49
C SER A 80 10.21 -34.09 -30.20
N VAL A 81 11.38 -33.84 -29.60
CA VAL A 81 11.51 -33.00 -28.41
C VAL A 81 11.59 -31.53 -28.84
N GLN A 82 10.67 -30.73 -28.30
CA GLN A 82 10.52 -29.31 -28.60
C GLN A 82 11.21 -28.43 -27.55
N ALA A 83 11.14 -28.82 -26.28
CA ALA A 83 11.80 -28.15 -25.14
C ALA A 83 12.14 -29.19 -24.05
N PRO A 84 13.11 -28.92 -23.16
CA PRO A 84 14.03 -27.76 -23.15
C PRO A 84 15.04 -27.76 -24.31
N VAL A 85 15.55 -26.57 -24.65
CA VAL A 85 16.60 -26.34 -25.67
C VAL A 85 17.48 -25.17 -25.26
N GLY A 86 18.77 -25.20 -25.64
CA GLY A 86 19.70 -24.12 -25.32
C GLY A 86 19.88 -23.95 -23.82
N THR A 87 20.11 -22.71 -23.40
CA THR A 87 20.21 -22.33 -21.99
C THR A 87 18.83 -22.09 -21.39
N VAL A 88 18.55 -22.71 -20.26
CA VAL A 88 17.30 -22.57 -19.50
C VAL A 88 17.63 -22.02 -18.13
N ASN A 89 17.01 -20.89 -17.77
CA ASN A 89 17.33 -20.14 -16.54
C ASN A 89 16.47 -20.55 -15.33
N THR A 90 15.58 -21.54 -15.52
CA THR A 90 14.85 -22.17 -14.41
C THR A 90 15.38 -23.58 -14.20
N PRO A 91 15.64 -23.98 -12.95
CA PRO A 91 16.08 -25.34 -12.62
C PRO A 91 14.96 -26.38 -12.86
N SER A 92 13.71 -25.97 -13.09
CA SER A 92 12.57 -26.84 -13.38
C SER A 92 12.10 -26.71 -14.83
N PRO A 93 12.87 -27.21 -15.82
CA PRO A 93 12.56 -27.02 -17.23
C PRO A 93 11.24 -27.70 -17.63
N VAL A 94 10.55 -27.10 -18.60
CA VAL A 94 9.37 -27.70 -19.23
C VAL A 94 9.81 -28.66 -20.33
N VAL A 95 9.51 -29.95 -20.16
CA VAL A 95 9.69 -30.97 -21.19
C VAL A 95 8.47 -30.95 -22.11
N LYS A 96 8.69 -30.56 -23.36
CA LYS A 96 7.65 -30.50 -24.40
C LYS A 96 8.03 -31.39 -25.56
N TRP A 97 7.09 -32.19 -26.04
CA TRP A 97 7.30 -33.05 -27.21
C TRP A 97 6.12 -32.95 -28.17
N ARG A 98 6.35 -33.38 -29.41
CA ARG A 98 5.31 -33.52 -30.42
C ARG A 98 5.15 -34.99 -30.77
N TYR A 99 3.96 -35.51 -30.52
CA TYR A 99 3.52 -36.84 -30.95
C TYR A 99 2.98 -36.76 -32.39
N GLN A 100 3.31 -37.73 -33.22
CA GLN A 100 2.73 -37.91 -34.55
C GLN A 100 2.52 -39.41 -34.82
N GLN A 101 1.40 -39.75 -35.44
CA GLN A 101 1.09 -41.10 -35.89
C GLN A 101 0.28 -41.02 -37.19
N GLU A 102 0.68 -41.80 -38.19
CA GLU A 102 0.18 -41.66 -39.57
C GLU A 102 -1.27 -42.12 -39.75
N GLU A 103 -1.76 -43.01 -38.88
CA GLU A 103 -3.13 -43.52 -38.86
C GLU A 103 -4.06 -42.68 -37.96
N GLY A 104 -3.57 -41.58 -37.38
CA GLY A 104 -4.34 -40.69 -36.51
C GLY A 104 -4.64 -41.24 -35.11
N GLU A 105 -3.90 -42.26 -34.65
CA GLU A 105 -4.09 -42.82 -33.31
C GLU A 105 -3.73 -41.80 -32.23
N PRO A 106 -4.51 -41.71 -31.13
CA PRO A 106 -4.14 -40.89 -30.00
C PRO A 106 -2.95 -41.48 -29.21
N GLN A 107 -2.23 -40.58 -28.53
CA GLN A 107 -1.16 -40.96 -27.60
C GLN A 107 -1.76 -41.59 -26.33
N LYS A 108 -1.28 -42.78 -25.96
CA LYS A 108 -1.66 -43.46 -24.71
C LYS A 108 -0.86 -42.98 -23.51
N LYS A 109 0.45 -42.83 -23.70
CA LYS A 109 1.40 -42.36 -22.69
C LYS A 109 2.70 -41.90 -23.32
N ALA A 110 3.46 -41.10 -22.59
CA ALA A 110 4.83 -40.73 -22.90
C ALA A 110 5.75 -41.07 -21.73
N GLU A 111 6.96 -41.52 -22.04
CA GLU A 111 8.02 -41.74 -21.06
C GLU A 111 9.17 -40.81 -21.39
N TYR A 112 9.67 -40.08 -20.39
CA TYR A 112 10.83 -39.25 -20.57
C TYR A 112 11.86 -39.48 -19.46
N ARG A 113 13.12 -39.28 -19.82
CA ARG A 113 14.30 -39.52 -18.98
C ARG A 113 15.32 -38.41 -19.21
N ILE A 114 15.94 -37.93 -18.14
CA ILE A 114 16.98 -36.89 -18.18
C ILE A 114 18.30 -37.48 -17.71
N PHE A 115 19.38 -37.11 -18.40
CA PHE A 115 20.74 -37.56 -18.14
C PHE A 115 21.69 -36.36 -18.16
N THR A 116 22.78 -36.41 -17.41
CA THR A 116 23.85 -35.41 -17.53
C THR A 116 24.62 -35.59 -18.83
N ALA A 117 25.29 -34.54 -19.31
CA ALA A 117 26.14 -34.62 -20.49
C ALA A 117 27.24 -35.68 -20.34
N VAL A 118 27.76 -35.87 -19.13
CA VAL A 118 28.76 -36.91 -18.79
C VAL A 118 28.20 -38.31 -19.01
N GLN A 119 26.96 -38.58 -18.57
CA GLN A 119 26.33 -39.89 -18.77
C GLN A 119 26.14 -40.20 -20.26
N VAL A 120 25.74 -39.21 -21.05
CA VAL A 120 25.52 -39.36 -22.50
C VAL A 120 26.82 -39.53 -23.27
N ALA A 121 27.91 -38.91 -22.81
CA ALA A 121 29.23 -39.04 -23.43
C ALA A 121 29.85 -40.44 -23.26
N SER A 122 29.28 -41.31 -22.39
CA SER A 122 29.73 -42.69 -22.23
C SER A 122 29.49 -43.52 -23.49
N SER A 123 30.50 -44.29 -23.92
CA SER A 123 30.41 -45.18 -25.09
C SER A 123 29.41 -46.32 -24.94
N THR A 124 28.93 -46.59 -23.72
CA THR A 124 27.92 -47.62 -23.40
C THR A 124 26.54 -47.04 -23.11
N PHE A 125 26.36 -45.72 -23.30
CA PHE A 125 25.11 -45.04 -22.97
C PHE A 125 23.92 -45.56 -23.80
N SER A 126 22.83 -45.86 -23.10
CA SER A 126 21.53 -46.17 -23.69
C SER A 126 20.43 -45.58 -22.81
N PRO A 127 19.53 -44.73 -23.34
CA PRO A 127 18.42 -44.17 -22.58
C PRO A 127 17.51 -45.23 -21.96
N SER A 128 17.50 -46.46 -22.49
CA SER A 128 16.65 -47.55 -22.00
C SER A 128 17.19 -48.23 -20.74
N THR A 129 18.51 -48.25 -20.54
CA THR A 129 19.17 -49.05 -19.49
C THR A 129 20.01 -48.21 -18.54
N ALA A 130 20.48 -47.03 -18.94
CA ALA A 130 21.24 -46.14 -18.07
C ALA A 130 20.34 -45.58 -16.94
N PRO A 131 20.84 -45.47 -15.70
CA PRO A 131 20.12 -44.82 -14.60
C PRO A 131 19.97 -43.32 -14.89
N PRO A 132 18.74 -42.79 -15.04
CA PRO A 132 18.53 -41.38 -15.32
C PRO A 132 18.64 -40.53 -14.05
N VAL A 133 19.00 -39.25 -14.22
CA VAL A 133 18.87 -38.22 -13.17
C VAL A 133 17.40 -38.06 -12.78
N PHE A 134 16.51 -38.11 -13.76
CA PHE A 134 15.07 -38.05 -13.56
C PHE A 134 14.33 -38.89 -14.59
N ALA A 135 13.26 -39.58 -14.19
CA ALA A 135 12.37 -40.30 -15.11
C ALA A 135 10.91 -40.22 -14.67
N LYS A 136 10.00 -40.13 -15.64
CA LYS A 136 8.56 -40.21 -15.38
C LYS A 136 7.79 -40.74 -16.58
N THR A 137 6.64 -41.33 -16.29
CA THR A 137 5.63 -41.71 -17.28
C THR A 137 4.44 -40.77 -17.15
N VAL A 138 4.05 -40.13 -18.25
CA VAL A 138 2.86 -39.28 -18.34
C VAL A 138 1.78 -40.06 -19.08
N GLN A 139 0.62 -40.24 -18.45
CA GLN A 139 -0.51 -40.96 -19.05
C GLN A 139 -1.34 -40.01 -19.93
N GLY A 140 -2.02 -40.59 -20.93
CA GLY A 140 -2.91 -39.88 -21.84
C GLY A 140 -2.20 -39.09 -22.95
N GLU A 141 -2.90 -38.09 -23.46
CA GLU A 141 -2.50 -37.29 -24.64
C GLU A 141 -1.67 -36.06 -24.32
N ALA A 142 -1.23 -35.87 -23.07
CA ALA A 142 -0.39 -34.75 -22.70
C ALA A 142 0.88 -34.68 -23.57
N SER A 143 1.29 -33.47 -23.95
CA SER A 143 2.46 -33.21 -24.81
C SER A 143 3.48 -32.27 -24.16
N THR A 144 3.24 -31.92 -22.89
CA THR A 144 4.08 -31.04 -22.10
C THR A 144 4.05 -31.48 -20.65
N TYR A 145 5.16 -31.28 -19.94
CA TYR A 145 5.28 -31.59 -18.54
C TYR A 145 6.39 -30.74 -17.89
N THR A 146 6.04 -30.00 -16.83
CA THR A 146 7.01 -29.23 -16.03
C THR A 146 7.66 -30.13 -14.98
N LEU A 147 8.99 -30.14 -14.92
CA LEU A 147 9.70 -30.95 -13.94
C LEU A 147 9.35 -30.54 -12.50
N PRO A 148 8.95 -31.47 -11.61
CA PRO A 148 8.69 -31.21 -10.20
C PRO A 148 9.99 -31.24 -9.37
N THR A 149 11.09 -31.67 -10.00
CA THR A 149 12.40 -31.81 -9.37
C THR A 149 13.36 -30.93 -10.15
N SER A 150 13.96 -30.02 -9.44
CA SER A 150 15.00 -29.14 -9.92
C SER A 150 16.20 -29.92 -10.40
N LEU A 151 16.69 -29.56 -11.57
CA LEU A 151 17.98 -29.94 -12.06
C LEU A 151 18.99 -28.91 -11.57
N ASN A 152 20.17 -29.37 -11.17
CA ASN A 152 21.25 -28.49 -10.79
C ASN A 152 21.80 -27.76 -12.03
N PRO A 153 22.54 -26.65 -11.90
CA PRO A 153 23.20 -26.03 -13.03
C PRO A 153 24.24 -26.98 -13.64
N ASP A 154 23.93 -27.50 -14.82
CA ASP A 154 24.78 -28.41 -15.60
C ASP A 154 24.20 -28.55 -17.02
N SER A 155 24.93 -29.25 -17.89
CA SER A 155 24.46 -29.66 -19.20
C SER A 155 23.74 -31.01 -19.13
N TYR A 156 22.53 -31.05 -19.67
CA TYR A 156 21.66 -32.22 -19.66
C TYR A 156 21.17 -32.61 -21.04
N TYR A 157 20.69 -33.85 -21.13
CA TYR A 157 19.94 -34.37 -22.26
C TYR A 157 18.61 -34.90 -21.77
N VAL A 158 17.52 -34.46 -22.41
CA VAL A 158 16.20 -35.07 -22.25
C VAL A 158 15.95 -36.05 -23.38
N TYR A 159 15.52 -37.26 -23.05
CA TYR A 159 15.05 -38.26 -24.00
C TYR A 159 13.57 -38.55 -23.77
N VAL A 160 12.78 -38.56 -24.84
CA VAL A 160 11.33 -38.86 -24.81
C VAL A 160 11.02 -40.01 -25.75
N ARG A 161 10.18 -40.95 -25.30
CA ARG A 161 9.51 -41.95 -26.16
C ARG A 161 8.00 -41.96 -25.88
N VAL A 162 7.21 -42.26 -26.89
CA VAL A 162 5.74 -42.23 -26.82
C VAL A 162 5.12 -43.56 -27.22
N TYR A 163 3.91 -43.79 -26.73
CA TYR A 163 3.11 -45.00 -26.98
C TYR A 163 1.78 -44.60 -27.62
N SER A 164 1.37 -45.31 -28.68
CA SER A 164 0.01 -45.17 -29.22
C SER A 164 -1.02 -45.92 -28.35
N GLN A 165 -2.32 -45.68 -28.59
CA GLN A 165 -3.45 -46.40 -27.98
C GLN A 165 -3.24 -47.93 -27.98
N HIS A 166 -2.63 -48.47 -29.03
CA HIS A 166 -2.38 -49.90 -29.25
C HIS A 166 -0.99 -50.39 -28.77
N ASN A 167 -0.31 -49.60 -27.93
CA ASN A 167 1.03 -49.89 -27.39
C ASN A 167 2.17 -49.94 -28.42
N ALA A 168 1.99 -49.40 -29.63
CA ALA A 168 3.12 -49.19 -30.55
C ALA A 168 4.07 -48.12 -29.96
N VAL A 169 5.37 -48.40 -29.90
CA VAL A 169 6.37 -47.57 -29.19
C VAL A 169 7.28 -46.85 -30.17
N SER A 170 7.49 -45.55 -29.98
CA SER A 170 8.46 -44.77 -30.75
C SER A 170 9.92 -45.11 -30.39
N ASN A 171 10.87 -44.68 -31.22
CA ASN A 171 12.26 -44.56 -30.77
C ASN A 171 12.39 -43.43 -29.72
N TRP A 172 13.48 -43.45 -28.95
CA TRP A 172 13.85 -42.32 -28.11
C TRP A 172 14.27 -41.13 -28.98
N ALA A 173 13.69 -39.95 -28.75
CA ALA A 173 14.16 -38.69 -29.30
C ALA A 173 14.87 -37.90 -28.19
N GLY A 174 16.10 -37.47 -28.45
CA GLY A 174 16.94 -36.76 -27.47
C GLY A 174 17.14 -35.29 -27.82
N LYS A 175 17.34 -34.43 -26.82
CA LYS A 175 17.78 -33.04 -27.02
C LYS A 175 18.65 -32.54 -25.87
N ALA A 176 19.71 -31.81 -26.21
CA ALA A 176 20.60 -31.17 -25.25
C ALA A 176 20.04 -29.82 -24.80
N PHE A 177 20.30 -29.49 -23.54
CA PHE A 177 20.04 -28.19 -22.95
C PHE A 177 20.99 -27.97 -21.78
N THR A 178 21.17 -26.73 -21.37
CA THR A 178 21.97 -26.37 -20.20
C THR A 178 21.04 -25.69 -19.21
N ILE A 179 21.07 -26.12 -17.95
CA ILE A 179 20.46 -25.38 -16.87
C ILE A 179 21.47 -24.35 -16.40
N GLN A 180 21.07 -23.10 -16.46
CA GLN A 180 21.66 -22.02 -15.69
C GLN A 180 20.69 -21.67 -14.57
N GLY A 181 21.25 -21.21 -13.46
CA GLY A 181 20.45 -20.77 -12.34
C GLY A 181 21.21 -20.98 -11.05
N PRO A 182 20.68 -20.41 -9.97
CA PRO A 182 21.43 -20.42 -8.74
C PRO A 182 21.45 -21.80 -8.06
N ALA A 183 22.62 -22.26 -7.61
CA ALA A 183 22.82 -23.46 -6.79
C ALA A 183 23.28 -23.09 -5.37
N PRO A 184 22.42 -23.32 -4.34
CA PRO A 184 22.79 -23.09 -2.96
C PRO A 184 24.07 -23.83 -2.56
N GLY A 185 24.73 -23.35 -1.51
CA GLY A 185 25.89 -24.01 -0.91
C GLY A 185 25.54 -25.41 -0.39
N VAL A 186 26.49 -26.34 -0.49
CA VAL A 186 26.35 -27.70 0.05
C VAL A 186 26.64 -27.69 1.55
N PRO A 187 25.70 -28.08 2.45
CA PRO A 187 25.89 -28.00 3.89
C PRO A 187 27.11 -28.79 4.38
N GLY A 188 27.87 -28.27 5.35
CA GLY A 188 29.10 -28.91 5.82
C GLY A 188 29.46 -28.65 7.27
N ASP A 189 30.48 -29.37 7.74
CA ASP A 189 31.08 -29.19 9.06
C ASP A 189 32.01 -27.96 9.11
N ASP A 190 32.11 -27.39 10.30
CA ASP A 190 32.95 -26.24 10.63
C ASP A 190 34.42 -26.60 10.91
N ASN A 191 34.70 -27.88 11.17
CA ASN A 191 35.96 -28.30 11.76
C ASN A 191 37.03 -28.65 10.72
N ALA A 192 38.18 -27.99 10.81
CA ALA A 192 39.40 -28.33 10.05
C ALA A 192 40.07 -29.66 10.50
N GLY A 193 39.49 -30.37 11.47
CA GLY A 193 40.12 -31.45 12.21
C GLY A 193 39.82 -32.89 11.74
N VAL A 194 38.88 -33.10 10.82
CA VAL A 194 38.67 -34.42 10.21
C VAL A 194 39.64 -34.56 9.05
N ALA A 195 40.65 -35.42 9.21
CA ALA A 195 41.72 -35.61 8.22
C ALA A 195 41.14 -35.97 6.84
N GLY A 196 41.27 -35.09 5.86
CA GLY A 196 40.80 -35.36 4.50
C GLY A 196 40.73 -34.14 3.60
N VAL A 197 39.76 -33.25 3.81
CA VAL A 197 39.57 -32.01 3.03
C VAL A 197 38.67 -31.04 3.82
N PRO A 198 39.15 -29.86 4.27
CA PRO A 198 38.31 -28.82 4.87
C PRO A 198 37.33 -28.24 3.83
N GLY A 199 36.04 -28.08 4.20
CA GLY A 199 35.03 -27.42 3.36
C GLY A 199 34.24 -28.32 2.41
N VAL A 200 34.40 -29.65 2.52
CA VAL A 200 33.54 -30.60 1.80
C VAL A 200 32.35 -30.90 2.70
N GLY A 201 31.13 -30.76 2.17
CA GLY A 201 29.85 -30.79 2.88
C GLY A 201 29.48 -32.06 3.67
N VAL A 202 30.31 -32.45 4.63
CA VAL A 202 30.13 -33.62 5.49
C VAL A 202 29.37 -33.19 6.74
N PRO A 203 28.22 -33.83 7.09
CA PRO A 203 27.57 -33.58 8.36
C PRO A 203 28.32 -34.28 9.51
N THR A 204 28.46 -33.60 10.65
CA THR A 204 29.01 -34.17 11.88
C THR A 204 27.93 -34.97 12.59
N VAL A 205 28.21 -36.22 12.93
CA VAL A 205 27.27 -37.14 13.57
C VAL A 205 27.75 -37.47 14.97
N VAL A 206 26.94 -37.17 15.98
CA VAL A 206 27.21 -37.48 17.39
C VAL A 206 26.17 -38.49 17.88
N PRO A 207 26.55 -39.75 18.13
CA PRO A 207 25.64 -40.76 18.66
C PRO A 207 25.28 -40.52 20.13
N ASP A 208 24.01 -40.72 20.48
CA ASP A 208 23.53 -40.74 21.86
C ASP A 208 22.88 -42.09 22.21
N ALA A 209 23.63 -42.87 22.99
CA ALA A 209 23.22 -44.18 23.47
C ALA A 209 22.04 -44.14 24.46
N PHE A 210 21.82 -43.02 25.15
CA PHE A 210 20.74 -42.91 26.14
C PHE A 210 19.38 -42.75 25.49
N THR A 211 19.28 -41.94 24.45
CA THR A 211 18.03 -41.68 23.72
C THR A 211 17.88 -42.54 22.45
N SER A 212 18.88 -43.38 22.15
CA SER A 212 18.99 -44.15 20.92
C SER A 212 18.74 -43.26 19.70
N SER A 213 19.50 -42.17 19.62
CA SER A 213 19.38 -41.16 18.56
C SER A 213 20.74 -40.68 18.07
N ALA A 214 20.77 -39.98 16.94
CA ALA A 214 21.97 -39.37 16.39
C ALA A 214 21.77 -37.86 16.23
N PHE A 215 22.63 -37.06 16.84
CA PHE A 215 22.66 -35.62 16.61
C PHE A 215 23.49 -35.33 15.37
N LEU A 216 22.89 -34.62 14.41
CA LEU A 216 23.55 -34.13 13.21
C LEU A 216 23.80 -32.64 13.36
N GLN A 217 25.06 -32.25 13.26
CA GLN A 217 25.50 -30.86 13.25
C GLN A 217 26.10 -30.51 11.89
N MET A 218 25.68 -29.39 11.32
CA MET A 218 26.18 -28.86 10.06
C MET A 218 25.88 -27.36 9.97
N ARG A 219 26.51 -26.68 9.03
CA ARG A 219 26.24 -25.28 8.71
C ARG A 219 25.90 -25.10 7.25
N ASP A 220 24.99 -24.18 6.96
CA ASP A 220 24.75 -23.68 5.62
C ASP A 220 26.00 -22.97 5.10
N SER A 221 26.52 -23.50 4.00
CA SER A 221 27.72 -23.00 3.34
C SER A 221 27.39 -22.04 2.19
N SER A 222 26.11 -21.68 2.07
CA SER A 222 25.63 -20.71 1.09
C SER A 222 26.28 -19.35 1.27
N ASN A 223 26.43 -18.64 0.14
CA ASN A 223 27.01 -17.32 0.10
C ASN A 223 26.08 -16.28 0.75
N LEU A 224 26.63 -15.55 1.72
CA LEU A 224 25.96 -14.54 2.53
C LEU A 224 25.77 -13.22 1.77
N LEU A 225 26.51 -13.02 0.69
CA LEU A 225 26.28 -11.90 -0.24
C LEU A 225 24.89 -12.02 -0.86
N SER A 226 24.36 -10.93 -1.40
CA SER A 226 23.22 -11.05 -2.31
C SER A 226 23.62 -11.70 -3.65
N VAL A 227 22.65 -12.17 -4.46
CA VAL A 227 22.88 -12.78 -5.78
C VAL A 227 23.65 -11.76 -6.60
N GLN A 228 23.12 -10.53 -6.65
CA GLN A 228 23.72 -9.42 -7.37
C GLN A 228 25.12 -9.02 -6.86
N GLN A 229 25.39 -9.13 -5.56
CA GLN A 229 26.74 -8.89 -5.02
C GLN A 229 27.70 -10.04 -5.31
N ALA A 230 27.20 -11.25 -5.57
CA ALA A 230 28.00 -12.44 -5.82
C ALA A 230 28.32 -12.64 -7.30
N ASP A 231 27.32 -12.49 -8.18
CA ASP A 231 27.41 -12.85 -9.61
C ASP A 231 27.30 -11.65 -10.57
N PHE A 232 26.78 -10.50 -10.11
CA PHE A 232 26.61 -9.28 -10.92
C PHE A 232 25.68 -9.43 -12.14
N GLU A 233 24.85 -10.47 -12.18
CA GLU A 233 24.14 -10.85 -13.39
C GLU A 233 22.93 -9.97 -13.69
N ILE A 234 22.54 -9.08 -12.78
CA ILE A 234 21.28 -8.34 -12.85
C ILE A 234 21.52 -6.89 -13.29
N ALA A 235 20.91 -6.50 -14.41
CA ALA A 235 21.04 -5.15 -14.94
C ALA A 235 20.24 -4.07 -14.17
N THR A 236 19.19 -4.48 -13.44
CA THR A 236 18.25 -3.58 -12.76
C THR A 236 18.64 -3.25 -11.33
N ASP A 237 19.46 -4.10 -10.71
CA ASP A 237 19.76 -4.04 -9.29
C ASP A 237 21.12 -3.35 -9.10
N PRO A 238 21.27 -2.48 -8.09
CA PRO A 238 22.56 -1.86 -7.80
C PRO A 238 23.58 -2.94 -7.46
N LEU A 239 24.85 -2.73 -7.82
CA LEU A 239 25.93 -3.70 -7.58
C LEU A 239 26.07 -4.08 -6.09
N GLY A 240 25.62 -3.24 -5.17
CA GLY A 240 25.74 -3.47 -3.73
C GLY A 240 27.18 -3.32 -3.22
N TYR A 241 28.02 -2.59 -3.97
CA TYR A 241 29.39 -2.24 -3.61
C TYR A 241 29.58 -0.72 -3.54
N VAL A 242 30.37 -0.28 -2.56
CA VAL A 242 30.79 1.11 -2.35
C VAL A 242 32.23 1.28 -2.86
N PRO A 243 32.48 2.18 -3.83
CA PRO A 243 33.83 2.45 -4.31
C PRO A 243 34.64 3.33 -3.36
N THR A 244 35.96 3.15 -3.35
CA THR A 244 36.94 4.15 -2.92
C THR A 244 38.04 4.23 -3.96
N ASN A 245 38.37 5.44 -4.43
CA ASN A 245 39.32 5.66 -5.54
C ASN A 245 38.96 4.89 -6.84
N ALA A 246 37.69 4.52 -7.01
CA ALA A 246 37.17 3.78 -8.16
C ALA A 246 35.82 4.32 -8.62
N VAL A 247 35.43 3.91 -9.82
CA VAL A 247 34.06 3.96 -10.35
C VAL A 247 33.65 2.51 -10.64
N LEU A 248 32.50 2.08 -10.12
CA LEU A 248 31.98 0.73 -10.31
C LEU A 248 30.89 0.73 -11.36
N THR A 249 30.96 -0.21 -12.31
CA THR A 249 29.97 -0.39 -13.36
C THR A 249 29.79 -1.86 -13.66
N ARG A 250 28.57 -2.29 -14.00
CA ARG A 250 28.34 -3.64 -14.53
C ARG A 250 28.91 -3.76 -15.94
N SER A 251 29.61 -4.85 -16.24
CA SER A 251 30.22 -5.16 -17.54
C SER A 251 29.59 -6.42 -18.12
N THR A 252 28.98 -6.35 -19.31
CA THR A 252 28.49 -7.53 -20.05
C THR A 252 29.48 -8.01 -21.13
N ALA A 253 30.61 -7.31 -21.29
CA ALA A 253 31.61 -7.62 -22.30
C ALA A 253 32.72 -8.55 -21.79
N THR A 254 32.87 -8.65 -20.47
CA THR A 254 33.90 -9.46 -19.81
C THR A 254 33.27 -10.00 -18.54
N TYR A 255 33.12 -11.32 -18.46
CA TYR A 255 32.52 -12.04 -17.34
C TYR A 255 33.16 -13.42 -17.18
N PHE A 256 33.04 -14.00 -16.00
CA PHE A 256 33.53 -15.34 -15.67
C PHE A 256 32.55 -16.38 -16.19
N ALA A 257 33.06 -17.57 -16.53
CA ALA A 257 32.34 -18.58 -17.31
C ALA A 257 30.92 -18.86 -16.79
N THR A 258 30.01 -19.18 -17.72
CA THR A 258 28.57 -19.48 -17.48
C THR A 258 27.69 -18.32 -17.02
N GLY A 259 28.23 -17.10 -16.86
CA GLY A 259 27.49 -15.85 -16.59
C GLY A 259 27.16 -14.99 -17.83
N GLU A 260 26.55 -13.82 -17.63
CA GLU A 260 26.28 -12.75 -18.61
C GLU A 260 26.95 -11.41 -18.24
N ALA A 261 27.48 -11.24 -17.02
CA ALA A 261 28.10 -10.00 -16.56
C ALA A 261 29.07 -10.16 -15.39
N SER A 262 29.90 -9.13 -15.19
CA SER A 262 30.75 -8.97 -14.01
C SER A 262 30.74 -7.54 -13.51
N MET A 263 31.36 -7.26 -12.35
CA MET A 263 31.65 -5.89 -11.95
C MET A 263 32.96 -5.42 -12.57
N SER A 264 32.92 -4.25 -13.22
CA SER A 264 34.09 -3.47 -13.64
C SER A 264 34.41 -2.41 -12.58
N VAL A 265 35.66 -2.41 -12.11
CA VAL A 265 36.23 -1.47 -11.15
C VAL A 265 37.25 -0.62 -11.87
N LYS A 266 36.90 0.63 -12.17
CA LYS A 266 37.77 1.57 -12.89
C LYS A 266 38.43 2.55 -11.91
N ALA A 267 39.75 2.59 -11.87
CA ALA A 267 40.50 3.49 -11.00
C ALA A 267 40.21 4.97 -11.32
N SER A 268 39.82 5.76 -10.32
CA SER A 268 39.62 7.21 -10.43
C SER A 268 40.83 8.03 -9.98
N SER A 269 41.83 7.39 -9.37
CA SER A 269 43.12 7.98 -9.00
C SER A 269 44.25 6.94 -9.08
N ALA A 270 45.51 7.37 -9.02
CA ALA A 270 46.68 6.48 -9.02
C ALA A 270 47.06 6.00 -7.60
N ALA A 271 46.04 5.64 -6.81
CA ALA A 271 46.16 5.09 -5.46
C ALA A 271 45.43 3.74 -5.41
N ASP A 272 45.63 2.98 -4.34
CA ASP A 272 44.87 1.76 -4.10
C ASP A 272 43.36 2.02 -4.25
N MET A 273 42.72 1.19 -5.06
CA MET A 273 41.28 1.30 -5.30
C MET A 273 40.56 0.15 -4.62
N PHE A 274 39.37 0.46 -4.09
CA PHE A 274 38.57 -0.49 -3.33
C PHE A 274 37.15 -0.58 -3.89
N ALA A 275 36.61 -1.78 -3.88
CA ALA A 275 35.18 -2.04 -3.97
C ALA A 275 34.80 -2.89 -2.75
N ALA A 276 34.01 -2.33 -1.83
CA ALA A 276 33.55 -2.99 -0.62
C ALA A 276 32.05 -3.27 -0.70
N THR A 277 31.57 -4.44 -0.28
CA THR A 277 30.13 -4.71 -0.17
C THR A 277 29.47 -3.79 0.86
N THR A 278 28.14 -3.77 0.90
CA THR A 278 27.42 -3.36 2.11
C THR A 278 27.84 -4.23 3.30
N LYS A 279 27.63 -3.71 4.52
CA LYS A 279 27.91 -4.47 5.75
C LYS A 279 26.88 -5.59 5.90
N ILE A 280 27.37 -6.82 5.95
CA ILE A 280 26.54 -8.03 6.08
C ILE A 280 26.65 -8.55 7.50
N GLU A 281 25.53 -8.87 8.13
CA GLU A 281 25.54 -9.45 9.48
C GLU A 281 26.18 -10.84 9.48
N VAL A 282 27.15 -11.07 10.35
CA VAL A 282 27.83 -12.36 10.49
C VAL A 282 27.94 -12.73 11.96
N VAL A 283 28.03 -14.03 12.24
CA VAL A 283 28.29 -14.51 13.60
C VAL A 283 29.77 -14.32 13.94
N GLY A 284 30.03 -13.68 15.07
CA GLY A 284 31.37 -13.55 15.64
C GLY A 284 31.90 -14.88 16.16
N GLY A 285 33.17 -15.16 15.90
CA GLY A 285 33.80 -16.45 16.22
C GLY A 285 33.51 -17.57 15.21
N ALA A 286 32.80 -17.30 14.13
CA ALA A 286 32.45 -18.30 13.11
C ALA A 286 33.58 -18.46 12.07
N PRO A 287 33.89 -19.69 11.63
CA PRO A 287 34.72 -19.91 10.44
C PRO A 287 34.05 -19.34 9.19
N VAL A 288 34.83 -18.67 8.34
CA VAL A 288 34.38 -18.03 7.10
C VAL A 288 35.41 -18.22 5.98
N THR A 289 34.92 -18.22 4.75
CA THR A 289 35.71 -18.21 3.53
C THR A 289 35.26 -17.05 2.64
N ILE A 290 36.23 -16.26 2.16
CA ILE A 290 36.02 -15.27 1.11
C ILE A 290 36.63 -15.76 -0.21
N ARG A 291 35.97 -15.46 -1.32
CA ARG A 291 36.40 -15.88 -2.66
C ARG A 291 36.02 -14.83 -3.71
N GLY A 292 36.75 -14.79 -4.81
CA GLY A 292 36.40 -13.99 -5.99
C GLY A 292 37.31 -14.29 -7.16
N GLN A 293 36.76 -14.18 -8.36
CA GLN A 293 37.47 -14.25 -9.63
C GLN A 293 37.83 -12.84 -10.06
N VAL A 294 39.11 -12.59 -10.29
CA VAL A 294 39.62 -11.28 -10.71
C VAL A 294 40.29 -11.35 -12.06
N LYS A 295 40.16 -10.28 -12.84
CA LYS A 295 40.76 -10.16 -14.17
C LYS A 295 41.14 -8.72 -14.47
N ALA A 296 42.31 -8.49 -15.04
CA ALA A 296 42.72 -7.16 -15.50
C ALA A 296 42.21 -6.91 -16.93
N ALA A 297 41.85 -5.67 -17.25
CA ALA A 297 41.52 -5.30 -18.62
C ALA A 297 42.75 -5.14 -19.52
N THR A 298 43.84 -4.60 -18.98
CA THR A 298 45.02 -4.22 -19.78
C THR A 298 46.36 -4.57 -19.12
N SER A 299 46.47 -4.42 -17.80
CA SER A 299 47.72 -4.64 -17.06
C SER A 299 47.42 -5.40 -15.76
N GLY A 300 48.13 -6.51 -15.52
CA GLY A 300 47.99 -7.25 -14.27
C GLY A 300 48.50 -6.46 -13.06
N ARG A 301 47.78 -6.54 -11.95
CA ARG A 301 48.07 -5.91 -10.65
C ARG A 301 47.90 -6.92 -9.54
N THR A 302 48.51 -6.62 -8.40
CA THR A 302 48.15 -7.34 -7.17
C THR A 302 46.74 -6.94 -6.78
N ALA A 303 45.81 -7.90 -6.90
CA ALA A 303 44.47 -7.83 -6.37
C ALA A 303 44.42 -8.57 -5.03
N LYS A 304 43.72 -8.01 -4.06
CA LYS A 304 43.48 -8.60 -2.74
C LYS A 304 42.00 -8.73 -2.50
N LEU A 305 41.60 -9.87 -1.94
CA LEU A 305 40.32 -9.99 -1.25
C LEU A 305 40.58 -10.02 0.24
N LEU A 306 39.87 -9.17 0.97
CA LEU A 306 39.96 -9.09 2.42
C LEU A 306 38.58 -8.93 3.04
N LEU A 307 38.43 -9.43 4.26
CA LEU A 307 37.24 -9.27 5.08
C LEU A 307 37.48 -8.17 6.11
N ARG A 308 36.71 -7.08 6.03
CA ARG A 308 36.63 -6.10 7.11
C ARG A 308 35.58 -6.53 8.10
N GLN A 309 35.91 -6.48 9.39
CA GLN A 309 35.09 -6.97 10.48
C GLN A 309 34.73 -5.81 11.41
N TYR A 310 33.48 -5.74 11.83
CA TYR A 310 32.94 -4.64 12.60
C TYR A 310 32.14 -5.14 13.80
N ASP A 311 32.11 -4.38 14.89
CA ASP A 311 31.25 -4.63 16.05
C ASP A 311 29.81 -4.12 15.83
N THR A 312 28.98 -4.20 16.88
CA THR A 312 27.59 -3.71 16.88
C THR A 312 27.50 -2.21 16.55
N ASP A 313 28.51 -1.43 16.95
CA ASP A 313 28.58 0.01 16.72
C ASP A 313 29.18 0.35 15.34
N HIS A 314 29.44 -0.67 14.52
CA HIS A 314 30.05 -0.57 13.21
C HIS A 314 31.47 0.04 13.23
N VAL A 315 32.19 -0.08 14.36
CA VAL A 315 33.61 0.27 14.45
C VAL A 315 34.42 -0.88 13.84
N LEU A 316 35.38 -0.55 12.99
CA LEU A 316 36.27 -1.54 12.38
C LEU A 316 37.12 -2.20 13.47
N LEU A 317 36.92 -3.50 13.67
CA LEU A 317 37.69 -4.32 14.59
C LEU A 317 38.99 -4.81 13.95
N ASP A 318 38.89 -5.29 12.70
CA ASP A 318 40.02 -5.83 11.95
C ASP A 318 39.71 -5.84 10.44
N ALA A 319 40.76 -5.77 9.63
CA ALA A 319 40.68 -5.86 8.16
C ALA A 319 41.70 -6.85 7.58
N THR A 320 42.38 -7.63 8.42
CA THR A 320 43.61 -8.34 8.02
C THR A 320 43.63 -9.82 8.39
N ALA A 321 42.77 -10.28 9.31
CA ALA A 321 42.74 -11.66 9.78
C ALA A 321 42.25 -12.65 8.71
N VAL A 322 41.41 -12.21 7.77
CA VAL A 322 40.93 -13.02 6.64
C VAL A 322 41.20 -12.27 5.34
N GLN A 323 42.32 -12.57 4.69
CA GLN A 323 42.70 -11.96 3.41
C GLN A 323 43.58 -12.90 2.58
N ALA A 324 43.52 -12.74 1.26
CA ALA A 324 44.45 -13.35 0.31
C ALA A 324 44.71 -12.38 -0.84
N GLN A 325 45.79 -12.62 -1.57
CA GLN A 325 46.17 -11.80 -2.71
C GLN A 325 46.69 -12.67 -3.85
N ALA A 326 46.43 -12.25 -5.08
CA ALA A 326 47.01 -12.80 -6.29
C ALA A 326 47.29 -11.67 -7.29
N THR A 327 48.12 -11.95 -8.28
CA THR A 327 48.21 -11.05 -9.45
C THR A 327 47.10 -11.43 -10.41
N ASP A 328 46.26 -10.47 -10.79
CA ASP A 328 45.26 -10.71 -11.82
C ASP A 328 45.89 -10.66 -13.23
N GLU A 329 45.26 -11.33 -14.18
CA GLU A 329 45.79 -11.50 -15.53
C GLU A 329 44.85 -10.89 -16.58
N THR A 330 45.36 -10.62 -17.78
CA THR A 330 44.56 -10.06 -18.89
C THR A 330 43.83 -11.12 -19.71
N ASP A 331 44.37 -12.34 -19.74
CA ASP A 331 43.92 -13.37 -20.67
C ASP A 331 43.01 -14.39 -19.99
N THR A 332 43.24 -14.67 -18.70
CA THR A 332 42.42 -15.57 -17.88
C THR A 332 41.89 -14.86 -16.65
N TRP A 333 40.90 -15.49 -16.01
CA TRP A 333 40.47 -15.12 -14.66
C TRP A 333 41.36 -15.81 -13.63
N THR A 334 41.70 -15.08 -12.56
CA THR A 334 42.50 -15.56 -11.44
C THR A 334 41.62 -15.66 -10.20
N GLU A 335 41.60 -16.81 -9.55
CA GLU A 335 40.85 -16.99 -8.32
C GLU A 335 41.65 -16.54 -7.10
N ILE A 336 41.03 -15.77 -6.22
CA ILE A 336 41.55 -15.44 -4.89
C ILE A 336 40.63 -16.08 -3.84
N VAL A 337 41.20 -16.84 -2.91
CA VAL A 337 40.47 -17.50 -1.80
C VAL A 337 41.21 -17.24 -0.50
N ALA A 338 40.49 -16.82 0.54
CA ALA A 338 41.00 -16.74 1.90
C ALA A 338 40.02 -17.37 2.88
N THR A 339 40.55 -17.98 3.93
CA THR A 339 39.75 -18.64 4.96
C THR A 339 40.28 -18.27 6.33
N GLY A 340 39.38 -18.09 7.31
CA GLY A 340 39.74 -17.83 8.69
C GLY A 340 38.52 -17.84 9.61
N THR A 341 38.65 -17.22 10.78
CA THR A 341 37.57 -17.12 11.77
C THR A 341 37.28 -15.66 12.05
N THR A 342 36.00 -15.28 12.09
CA THR A 342 35.62 -13.95 12.52
C THR A 342 35.96 -13.72 14.00
N LEU A 343 36.28 -12.50 14.40
CA LEU A 343 36.52 -12.17 15.80
C LEU A 343 35.23 -12.37 16.63
N ALA A 344 35.37 -12.71 17.91
CA ALA A 344 34.22 -12.96 18.79
C ALA A 344 33.28 -11.74 18.93
N ALA A 345 33.82 -10.52 18.81
CA ALA A 345 33.06 -9.27 18.85
C ALA A 345 32.46 -8.87 17.48
N THR A 346 32.80 -9.58 16.39
CA THR A 346 32.30 -9.26 15.06
C THR A 346 30.79 -9.47 14.99
N LYS A 347 30.09 -8.47 14.47
CA LYS A 347 28.66 -8.48 14.14
C LYS A 347 28.39 -8.24 12.67
N TYR A 348 29.23 -7.45 12.02
CA TYR A 348 29.11 -7.18 10.60
C TYR A 348 30.44 -7.41 9.90
N ALA A 349 30.37 -7.78 8.62
CA ALA A 349 31.54 -7.89 7.77
C ALA A 349 31.31 -7.28 6.38
N GLU A 350 32.38 -6.80 5.75
CA GLU A 350 32.40 -6.34 4.36
C GLU A 350 33.42 -7.18 3.58
N LEU A 351 33.02 -7.73 2.43
CA LEU A 351 33.95 -8.27 1.46
C LEU A 351 34.52 -7.12 0.66
N VAL A 352 35.85 -7.03 0.59
CA VAL A 352 36.54 -5.94 -0.10
C VAL A 352 37.49 -6.49 -1.15
N LEU A 353 37.31 -6.05 -2.39
CA LEU A 353 38.35 -6.10 -3.41
C LEU A 353 39.23 -4.85 -3.28
N GLN A 354 40.53 -5.05 -3.14
CA GLN A 354 41.54 -4.00 -3.24
C GLN A 354 42.45 -4.31 -4.43
N VAL A 355 42.60 -3.36 -5.35
CA VAL A 355 43.65 -3.43 -6.39
C VAL A 355 44.75 -2.46 -6.01
N VAL A 356 45.98 -2.97 -5.90
CA VAL A 356 47.13 -2.22 -5.38
C VAL A 356 47.77 -1.38 -6.49
N ALA A 357 47.86 -0.07 -6.23
CA ALA A 357 48.50 0.92 -7.10
C ALA A 357 48.14 0.83 -8.60
N PRO A 358 46.84 0.78 -8.98
CA PRO A 358 46.43 0.89 -10.37
C PRO A 358 46.79 2.29 -10.93
N ALA A 359 47.05 2.37 -12.22
CA ALA A 359 47.12 3.65 -12.92
C ALA A 359 45.71 4.27 -13.01
N ILE A 360 45.64 5.60 -13.12
CA ILE A 360 44.35 6.27 -13.33
C ILE A 360 43.67 5.73 -14.60
N ASN A 361 42.38 5.44 -14.51
CA ASN A 361 41.56 4.79 -15.54
C ASN A 361 41.87 3.32 -15.84
N GLU A 362 42.78 2.66 -15.11
CA GLU A 362 42.95 1.21 -15.22
C GLU A 362 41.67 0.50 -14.78
N VAL A 363 41.30 -0.57 -15.49
CA VAL A 363 40.06 -1.33 -15.25
C VAL A 363 40.41 -2.74 -14.85
N HIS A 364 39.79 -3.18 -13.77
CA HIS A 364 39.85 -4.55 -13.26
C HIS A 364 38.42 -5.08 -13.10
N TYR A 365 38.25 -6.38 -13.20
CA TYR A 365 36.97 -7.05 -13.11
C TYR A 365 36.93 -7.94 -11.87
N LEU A 366 35.77 -7.97 -11.22
CA LEU A 366 35.43 -8.92 -10.17
C LEU A 366 34.20 -9.70 -10.62
N ASP A 367 34.25 -11.01 -10.41
CA ASP A 367 33.13 -11.93 -10.64
C ASP A 367 33.16 -13.06 -9.61
N HIS A 368 32.05 -13.79 -9.45
CA HIS A 368 31.91 -14.90 -8.49
C HIS A 368 32.45 -14.52 -7.10
N ALA A 369 32.07 -13.35 -6.61
CA ALA A 369 32.42 -12.87 -5.29
C ALA A 369 31.65 -13.67 -4.23
N GLY A 370 32.30 -13.98 -3.12
CA GLY A 370 31.66 -14.76 -2.07
C GLY A 370 32.18 -14.48 -0.68
N LEU A 371 31.25 -14.49 0.27
CA LEU A 371 31.47 -14.56 1.70
C LEU A 371 30.58 -15.69 2.22
N MET A 372 31.18 -16.83 2.55
CA MET A 372 30.48 -18.04 3.00
C MET A 372 30.93 -18.39 4.41
N TYR A 373 30.06 -19.05 5.18
CA TYR A 373 30.51 -19.74 6.37
C TYR A 373 31.28 -21.02 6.03
N GLY A 374 32.15 -21.45 6.94
CA GLY A 374 32.96 -22.66 6.81
C GLY A 374 34.36 -22.41 6.24
N ILE A 375 35.26 -23.35 6.50
CA ILE A 375 36.66 -23.30 6.05
C ILE A 375 36.78 -23.96 4.67
N GLY A 376 37.32 -23.25 3.67
CA GLY A 376 37.53 -23.81 2.33
C GLY A 376 36.26 -23.94 1.49
N THR A 377 35.18 -23.27 1.90
CA THR A 377 33.87 -23.37 1.25
C THR A 377 33.93 -22.99 -0.24
N ALA A 378 33.31 -23.84 -1.08
CA ALA A 378 33.19 -23.58 -2.51
C ALA A 378 32.24 -22.41 -2.78
N TRP A 379 32.44 -21.70 -3.89
CA TRP A 379 31.53 -20.63 -4.29
C TRP A 379 30.12 -21.19 -4.50
N SER A 380 29.13 -20.48 -3.95
CA SER A 380 27.72 -20.56 -4.33
C SER A 380 27.24 -19.14 -4.62
N ASP A 381 26.14 -19.05 -5.32
CA ASP A 381 25.40 -17.79 -5.48
C ASP A 381 24.95 -17.26 -4.13
N GLY A 382 24.95 -15.93 -4.06
CA GLY A 382 24.51 -15.21 -2.88
C GLY A 382 23.00 -15.33 -2.66
N GLY A 383 22.53 -15.24 -1.41
CA GLY A 383 21.12 -15.02 -1.11
C GLY A 383 20.27 -16.25 -0.82
N HIS A 384 20.92 -17.39 -0.57
CA HIS A 384 20.24 -18.63 -0.26
C HIS A 384 19.94 -18.82 1.22
N VAL A 385 20.48 -17.96 2.09
CA VAL A 385 20.17 -17.90 3.52
C VAL A 385 19.03 -16.91 3.71
N SER A 386 17.93 -17.35 4.34
CA SER A 386 16.68 -16.61 4.66
C SER A 386 16.68 -15.13 4.27
N ARG A 387 15.93 -14.79 3.22
CA ARG A 387 16.02 -13.49 2.57
C ARG A 387 14.86 -12.57 2.90
N ASN A 388 15.17 -11.27 2.86
CA ASN A 388 14.17 -10.23 2.95
C ASN A 388 13.32 -10.21 1.66
N LEU A 389 12.00 -10.35 1.83
CA LEU A 389 10.98 -10.28 0.79
C LEU A 389 10.77 -8.85 0.27
N LEU A 390 11.25 -7.84 1.01
CA LEU A 390 11.24 -6.45 0.57
C LEU A 390 12.37 -6.21 -0.42
N THR A 391 12.15 -5.31 -1.38
CA THR A 391 13.23 -4.83 -2.24
C THR A 391 14.28 -4.10 -1.40
N SER A 392 15.54 -4.08 -1.81
CA SER A 392 16.61 -3.35 -1.10
C SER A 392 16.27 -1.87 -0.85
N PHE A 393 15.53 -1.25 -1.76
CA PHE A 393 15.02 0.13 -1.64
C PHE A 393 13.92 0.30 -0.57
N LEU A 394 13.04 -0.69 -0.40
CA LEU A 394 12.03 -0.66 0.68
C LEU A 394 12.65 -1.07 2.02
N ALA A 395 13.71 -1.88 1.98
CA ALA A 395 14.42 -2.38 3.14
C ALA A 395 15.34 -1.33 3.78
N THR A 396 15.79 -0.33 3.03
CA THR A 396 16.76 0.67 3.52
C THR A 396 16.39 2.09 3.09
N GLY A 397 16.83 3.09 3.85
CA GLY A 397 16.64 4.51 3.50
C GLY A 397 17.49 5.01 2.31
N ASP A 398 18.37 4.18 1.75
CA ASP A 398 19.42 4.55 0.79
C ASP A 398 19.00 4.59 -0.69
N ASP A 399 17.70 4.56 -1.00
CA ASP A 399 17.20 4.64 -2.38
C ASP A 399 17.70 5.91 -3.13
N PRO A 400 18.34 5.77 -4.32
CA PRO A 400 18.90 6.87 -5.09
C PRO A 400 17.89 7.89 -5.67
N ALA A 401 16.57 7.66 -5.60
CA ALA A 401 15.56 8.62 -6.09
C ALA A 401 14.26 8.59 -5.23
N PRO A 402 13.32 9.55 -5.34
CA PRO A 402 11.93 9.31 -4.91
C PRO A 402 11.31 8.33 -5.90
N SER A 403 11.63 7.04 -5.74
CA SER A 403 10.99 5.97 -6.49
C SER A 403 9.50 5.89 -6.15
N SER A 404 8.74 5.18 -6.98
CA SER A 404 7.34 4.84 -6.73
C SER A 404 7.14 3.97 -5.50
N ASP A 405 8.21 3.51 -4.84
CA ASP A 405 8.23 2.47 -3.81
C ASP A 405 8.79 3.09 -2.51
N ALA A 406 7.95 3.86 -1.81
CA ALA A 406 8.35 4.64 -0.64
C ALA A 406 7.54 4.28 0.61
N TRP A 407 8.17 4.46 1.77
CA TRP A 407 7.47 4.49 3.05
C TRP A 407 6.60 5.73 3.16
N VAL A 408 5.31 5.54 3.40
CA VAL A 408 4.30 6.60 3.52
C VAL A 408 3.63 6.57 4.88
N GLN A 409 3.02 7.68 5.27
CA GLN A 409 2.30 7.76 6.54
C GLN A 409 1.14 6.75 6.61
N ALA A 410 1.03 6.05 7.73
CA ALA A 410 -0.04 5.07 7.96
C ALA A 410 -1.29 5.67 8.58
N ASN A 411 -1.22 6.90 9.09
CA ASN A 411 -2.35 7.64 9.64
C ASN A 411 -2.17 9.15 9.39
N SER A 412 -3.25 9.92 9.54
CA SER A 412 -3.25 11.38 9.38
C SER A 412 -2.47 12.11 10.48
N ALA A 413 -2.15 11.43 11.58
CA ALA A 413 -1.35 11.96 12.68
C ALA A 413 0.16 11.92 12.41
N THR A 414 0.59 11.27 11.33
CA THR A 414 2.01 11.00 11.05
C THR A 414 2.41 11.64 9.72
N THR A 415 3.60 12.21 9.67
CA THR A 415 4.32 12.43 8.41
C THR A 415 5.49 11.48 8.33
N CYS A 416 5.72 10.89 7.15
CA CYS A 416 6.87 10.03 6.88
C CYS A 416 7.73 10.68 5.79
N GLN A 417 9.02 10.85 6.05
CA GLN A 417 9.96 11.45 5.11
C GLN A 417 11.35 10.79 5.19
N ARG A 418 12.21 11.05 4.21
CA ARG A 418 13.62 10.66 4.26
C ARG A 418 14.45 11.76 4.91
N VAL A 419 15.34 11.36 5.81
CA VAL A 419 16.28 12.25 6.51
C VAL A 419 17.67 11.63 6.53
N THR A 420 18.69 12.42 6.82
CA THR A 420 20.02 11.89 7.16
C THR A 420 19.92 11.12 8.48
N ALA A 421 20.51 9.93 8.55
CA ALA A 421 20.56 9.16 9.78
C ALA A 421 21.25 9.95 10.90
N THR A 422 20.68 9.89 12.11
CA THR A 422 21.26 10.46 13.33
C THR A 422 21.62 9.33 14.32
N GLY A 423 22.32 9.63 15.42
CA GLY A 423 22.70 8.64 16.45
C GLY A 423 24.04 7.92 16.21
N LEU A 424 24.44 7.08 17.16
CA LEU A 424 25.58 6.16 17.09
C LEU A 424 25.15 4.84 16.44
N GLY A 425 26.02 4.26 15.61
CA GLY A 425 25.71 3.15 14.70
C GLY A 425 25.59 3.61 13.25
N SER A 426 26.31 2.97 12.31
CA SER A 426 26.30 3.35 10.89
C SER A 426 25.09 2.75 10.18
N HIS A 427 24.05 3.55 9.99
CA HIS A 427 22.93 3.28 9.08
C HIS A 427 23.27 3.78 7.67
N GLY A 428 22.34 3.62 6.73
CA GLY A 428 22.49 4.25 5.42
C GLY A 428 22.80 5.75 5.53
N LEU A 429 23.31 6.37 4.45
CA LEU A 429 23.46 7.83 4.39
C LEU A 429 22.10 8.53 4.59
N LYS A 430 21.00 7.81 4.34
CA LYS A 430 19.63 8.24 4.62
C LYS A 430 18.84 7.15 5.35
N THR A 431 17.85 7.61 6.13
CA THR A 431 16.87 6.78 6.83
C THR A 431 15.47 7.33 6.60
N HIS A 432 14.44 6.55 6.95
CA HIS A 432 13.09 7.07 7.08
C HIS A 432 12.86 7.65 8.48
N GLN A 433 12.03 8.69 8.56
CA GLN A 433 11.62 9.33 9.80
C GLN A 433 10.11 9.52 9.81
N MET A 434 9.47 9.00 10.87
CA MET A 434 8.11 9.33 11.24
C MET A 434 8.12 10.53 12.19
N THR A 435 7.22 11.49 12.01
CA THR A 435 6.95 12.56 12.98
C THR A 435 5.49 12.49 13.41
N TYR A 436 5.22 12.46 14.71
CA TYR A 436 3.85 12.53 15.24
C TYR A 436 3.39 14.00 15.32
N ASN A 437 2.37 14.35 14.56
CA ASN A 437 1.84 15.72 14.41
C ASN A 437 0.52 15.96 15.16
N ALA A 438 0.03 14.96 15.93
CA ALA A 438 -1.30 14.91 16.51
C ALA A 438 -2.46 14.86 15.48
N VAL A 439 -3.64 14.42 15.92
CA VAL A 439 -4.88 14.51 15.14
C VAL A 439 -5.82 15.49 15.83
N SER A 440 -6.13 16.60 15.18
CA SER A 440 -7.36 17.34 15.46
C SER A 440 -8.52 16.49 14.93
N SER A 441 -9.43 16.02 15.77
CA SER A 441 -10.60 15.28 15.29
C SER A 441 -11.40 16.16 14.34
N SER A 442 -11.64 15.71 13.12
CA SER A 442 -12.55 16.41 12.21
C SER A 442 -13.97 16.28 12.74
N ILE A 443 -14.64 17.40 12.97
CA ILE A 443 -16.07 17.40 13.31
C ILE A 443 -16.84 16.77 12.14
N GLY A 444 -17.86 15.96 12.44
CA GLY A 444 -18.76 15.38 11.46
C GLY A 444 -20.22 15.44 11.93
N TYR A 445 -21.15 15.71 11.02
CA TYR A 445 -22.57 15.56 11.31
C TYR A 445 -22.93 14.08 11.39
N ARG A 446 -23.61 13.69 12.47
CA ARG A 446 -24.01 12.30 12.71
C ARG A 446 -25.43 12.04 12.26
N ALA A 447 -26.39 12.72 12.89
CA ALA A 447 -27.81 12.53 12.63
C ALA A 447 -28.65 13.64 13.25
N THR A 448 -29.92 13.68 12.84
CA THR A 448 -30.98 14.51 13.40
C THR A 448 -32.00 13.60 14.06
N GLY A 449 -32.42 13.95 15.28
CA GLY A 449 -33.52 13.29 15.98
C GLY A 449 -34.86 13.67 15.37
N ALA A 450 -35.87 12.81 15.52
CA ALA A 450 -37.22 13.11 15.01
C ALA A 450 -37.71 14.47 15.54
N VAL A 451 -38.28 15.30 14.67
CA VAL A 451 -38.81 16.61 15.05
C VAL A 451 -40.07 16.42 15.91
N PHE A 452 -40.10 17.02 17.09
CA PHE A 452 -41.31 17.16 17.87
C PHE A 452 -42.10 18.37 17.38
N THR A 453 -43.37 18.19 17.06
CA THR A 453 -44.32 19.27 16.76
C THR A 453 -45.58 19.08 17.58
N THR A 454 -46.18 20.17 18.05
CA THR A 454 -47.53 20.14 18.62
C THR A 454 -48.37 21.30 18.08
N PRO A 455 -49.57 21.02 17.57
CA PRO A 455 -50.53 22.04 17.14
C PRO A 455 -51.47 22.48 18.29
N THR A 456 -51.22 22.03 19.53
CA THR A 456 -52.11 22.28 20.67
C THR A 456 -51.44 23.12 21.76
N THR A 457 -52.26 23.96 22.39
CA THR A 457 -51.86 24.85 23.47
C THR A 457 -51.24 24.08 24.64
N GLY A 458 -50.08 24.51 25.14
CA GLY A 458 -49.43 23.87 26.28
C GLY A 458 -48.01 24.38 26.54
N THR A 459 -47.30 23.72 27.45
CA THR A 459 -45.97 24.14 27.92
C THR A 459 -44.88 23.10 27.65
N ASN A 460 -45.22 21.84 27.40
CA ASN A 460 -44.25 20.75 27.24
C ASN A 460 -43.65 20.66 25.83
N TYR A 461 -42.41 20.17 25.75
CA TYR A 461 -41.75 19.76 24.50
C TYR A 461 -40.95 18.46 24.70
N THR A 462 -40.70 17.74 23.61
CA THR A 462 -39.91 16.49 23.63
C THR A 462 -38.68 16.63 22.73
N LEU A 463 -37.53 16.23 23.24
CA LEU A 463 -36.29 16.08 22.50
C LEU A 463 -36.12 14.60 22.16
N ASN A 464 -36.04 14.24 20.88
CA ASN A 464 -35.87 12.86 20.45
C ASN A 464 -34.39 12.58 20.17
N LYS A 465 -33.88 11.43 20.64
CA LYS A 465 -32.48 11.01 20.44
C LYS A 465 -32.16 10.82 18.95
N PRO A 466 -31.08 11.43 18.41
CA PRO A 466 -30.62 11.15 17.06
C PRO A 466 -30.16 9.69 16.89
N ALA A 467 -30.45 9.09 15.73
CA ALA A 467 -30.03 7.72 15.43
C ALA A 467 -28.49 7.61 15.34
N GLY A 468 -27.94 6.53 15.89
CA GLY A 468 -26.49 6.26 15.83
C GLY A 468 -25.61 7.10 16.78
N LEU A 469 -26.21 7.79 17.76
CA LEU A 469 -25.49 8.51 18.82
C LEU A 469 -24.48 7.59 19.53
N ALA A 470 -23.24 8.05 19.63
CA ALA A 470 -22.14 7.41 20.33
C ALA A 470 -21.73 8.24 21.57
N ASP A 471 -20.90 7.65 22.43
CA ASP A 471 -20.31 8.37 23.56
C ASP A 471 -19.49 9.57 23.06
N ASN A 472 -19.62 10.70 23.76
CA ASN A 472 -18.93 11.97 23.50
C ASN A 472 -19.35 12.75 22.26
N ASP A 473 -20.43 12.36 21.57
CA ASP A 473 -21.00 13.24 20.54
C ASP A 473 -21.57 14.53 21.18
N LEU A 474 -21.43 15.66 20.51
CA LEU A 474 -22.11 16.89 20.91
C LEU A 474 -23.55 16.85 20.38
N MET A 475 -24.54 17.00 21.27
CA MET A 475 -25.93 17.21 20.90
C MET A 475 -26.33 18.67 21.09
N LEU A 476 -26.93 19.27 20.07
CA LEU A 476 -27.59 20.57 20.13
C LEU A 476 -29.08 20.38 19.91
N ALA A 477 -29.90 20.98 20.77
CA ALA A 477 -31.34 21.00 20.59
C ALA A 477 -31.83 22.42 20.32
N PHE A 478 -32.77 22.54 19.38
CA PHE A 478 -33.40 23.79 19.01
C PHE A 478 -34.87 23.68 19.35
N VAL A 479 -35.34 24.50 20.28
CA VAL A 479 -36.73 24.54 20.74
C VAL A 479 -37.32 25.88 20.33
N THR A 480 -38.46 25.87 19.66
CA THR A 480 -39.17 27.08 19.22
C THR A 480 -40.60 27.13 19.72
N SER A 481 -41.10 28.34 19.96
CA SER A 481 -42.43 28.59 20.51
C SER A 481 -43.04 29.88 19.96
N THR A 482 -44.35 29.87 19.70
CA THR A 482 -45.16 31.05 19.34
C THR A 482 -45.56 31.95 20.53
N SER A 483 -44.80 31.89 21.62
CA SER A 483 -45.06 32.69 22.82
C SER A 483 -43.76 33.10 23.45
N HIS A 484 -43.65 34.36 23.87
CA HIS A 484 -42.51 34.84 24.64
C HIS A 484 -42.43 34.15 26.02
N GLY A 485 -41.23 33.78 26.48
CA GLY A 485 -41.04 33.15 27.80
C GLY A 485 -39.63 32.61 28.05
N THR A 486 -39.47 31.95 29.20
CA THR A 486 -38.27 31.17 29.59
C THR A 486 -38.45 29.67 29.35
N ILE A 487 -37.33 28.92 29.33
CA ILE A 487 -37.30 27.45 29.16
C ILE A 487 -36.74 26.75 30.40
N VAL A 488 -37.30 25.59 30.73
CA VAL A 488 -36.77 24.62 31.70
C VAL A 488 -36.21 23.44 30.90
N PRO A 489 -34.89 23.28 30.78
CA PRO A 489 -34.27 22.16 30.08
C PRO A 489 -34.56 20.82 30.78
N PRO A 490 -34.62 19.69 30.05
CA PRO A 490 -34.63 18.38 30.66
C PRO A 490 -33.33 18.10 31.45
N LEU A 491 -33.36 17.17 32.39
CA LEU A 491 -32.17 16.80 33.18
C LEU A 491 -30.98 16.42 32.28
N GLY A 492 -29.82 17.05 32.52
CA GLY A 492 -28.59 16.85 31.76
C GLY A 492 -28.48 17.69 30.48
N TRP A 493 -29.48 18.52 30.17
CA TRP A 493 -29.37 19.56 29.15
C TRP A 493 -29.11 20.91 29.81
N THR A 494 -28.34 21.76 29.14
CA THR A 494 -28.08 23.14 29.56
C THR A 494 -28.48 24.11 28.46
N VAL A 495 -28.97 25.29 28.82
CA VAL A 495 -29.25 26.34 27.84
C VAL A 495 -27.92 26.90 27.33
N ALA A 496 -27.69 26.83 26.03
CA ALA A 496 -26.59 27.50 25.35
C ALA A 496 -26.94 28.97 25.08
N ASN A 497 -28.08 29.21 24.45
CA ASN A 497 -28.52 30.56 24.10
C ASN A 497 -30.04 30.67 23.99
N THR A 498 -30.55 31.90 24.02
CA THR A 498 -31.98 32.20 23.92
C THR A 498 -32.18 33.44 23.05
N SER A 499 -33.17 33.40 22.17
CA SER A 499 -33.56 34.50 21.29
C SER A 499 -35.08 34.58 21.23
N SER A 500 -35.66 35.76 21.37
CA SER A 500 -37.11 35.92 21.34
C SER A 500 -37.53 37.30 20.89
N VAL A 501 -38.64 37.37 20.17
CA VAL A 501 -39.32 38.60 19.75
C VAL A 501 -40.70 38.61 20.38
N ASP A 502 -41.04 39.72 21.04
CA ASP A 502 -42.37 40.04 21.54
C ASP A 502 -42.88 41.25 20.74
N ASP A 503 -43.86 41.01 19.86
CA ASP A 503 -44.50 42.07 19.05
C ASP A 503 -45.94 42.34 19.49
N GLY A 504 -46.41 41.64 20.54
CA GLY A 504 -47.77 41.74 21.09
C GLY A 504 -48.86 40.99 20.32
N SER A 505 -48.57 40.38 19.15
CA SER A 505 -49.56 39.69 18.31
C SER A 505 -49.11 38.35 17.72
N THR A 506 -47.82 38.20 17.45
CA THR A 506 -47.17 37.04 16.81
C THR A 506 -45.75 36.85 17.36
N ASP A 507 -45.65 36.45 18.62
CA ASP A 507 -44.38 36.19 19.28
C ASP A 507 -43.63 35.00 18.67
N ILE A 508 -42.30 35.05 18.70
CA ILE A 508 -41.45 33.87 18.45
C ILE A 508 -40.34 33.79 19.49
N ALA A 509 -40.09 32.60 20.02
CA ALA A 509 -38.94 32.30 20.86
C ALA A 509 -38.18 31.10 20.29
N LEU A 510 -36.85 31.15 20.37
CA LEU A 510 -35.88 30.13 19.98
C LEU A 510 -34.90 29.92 21.15
N TRP A 511 -34.87 28.71 21.69
CA TRP A 511 -33.89 28.28 22.67
C TRP A 511 -32.95 27.26 22.06
N VAL A 512 -31.65 27.41 22.32
CA VAL A 512 -30.62 26.45 21.95
C VAL A 512 -30.15 25.77 23.23
N LEU A 513 -30.28 24.45 23.30
CA LEU A 513 -29.82 23.63 24.40
C LEU A 513 -28.64 22.77 23.93
N LYS A 514 -27.78 22.38 24.86
CA LYS A 514 -26.62 21.53 24.59
C LYS A 514 -26.45 20.42 25.62
N ARG A 515 -25.85 19.31 25.18
CA ARG A 515 -25.52 18.13 26.00
C ARG A 515 -24.42 17.30 25.31
N THR A 516 -23.59 16.62 26.11
CA THR A 516 -22.71 15.54 25.61
C THR A 516 -23.49 14.23 25.61
N GLY A 517 -23.54 13.56 24.46
CA GLY A 517 -24.20 12.28 24.28
C GLY A 517 -23.49 11.13 24.99
N LEU A 518 -24.30 10.23 25.54
CA LEU A 518 -23.86 8.96 26.10
C LEU A 518 -24.61 7.82 25.39
N ALA A 519 -23.95 6.68 25.19
CA ALA A 519 -24.56 5.48 24.61
C ALA A 519 -25.82 5.07 25.40
N ALA A 520 -25.77 5.24 26.73
CA ALA A 520 -26.86 4.96 27.67
C ALA A 520 -27.98 6.01 27.71
N ASP A 521 -27.90 7.09 26.91
CA ASP A 521 -28.92 8.13 26.89
C ASP A 521 -30.30 7.58 26.48
N PRO A 522 -31.41 8.06 27.12
CA PRO A 522 -32.76 7.60 26.84
C PRO A 522 -33.22 7.98 25.42
N SER A 523 -34.26 7.33 24.90
CA SER A 523 -34.79 7.60 23.56
C SER A 523 -35.39 9.00 23.41
N THR A 524 -35.88 9.59 24.51
CA THR A 524 -36.52 10.91 24.53
C THR A 524 -36.25 11.63 25.85
N TRP A 525 -36.23 12.96 25.81
CA TRP A 525 -36.23 13.82 26.99
C TRP A 525 -37.41 14.81 26.94
N THR A 526 -38.01 15.12 28.09
CA THR A 526 -39.14 16.06 28.17
C THR A 526 -38.75 17.29 28.96
N GLY A 527 -39.06 18.47 28.42
CA GLY A 527 -38.86 19.76 29.09
C GLY A 527 -40.11 20.62 29.01
N ALA A 528 -40.04 21.84 29.55
CA ALA A 528 -41.17 22.78 29.54
C ALA A 528 -40.73 24.22 29.22
N VAL A 529 -41.60 24.98 28.57
CA VAL A 529 -41.54 26.44 28.45
C VAL A 529 -42.47 27.08 29.49
N SER A 530 -42.14 28.26 29.98
CA SER A 530 -42.88 28.94 31.07
C SER A 530 -44.21 29.56 30.63
N ALA A 531 -44.33 29.95 29.37
CA ALA A 531 -45.57 30.45 28.79
C ALA A 531 -46.26 29.36 27.99
N SER A 532 -47.58 29.24 28.16
CA SER A 532 -48.37 28.34 27.34
C SER A 532 -48.40 28.86 25.91
N SER A 533 -47.83 28.08 25.01
CA SER A 533 -47.74 28.44 23.59
C SER A 533 -48.80 27.71 22.80
N SER A 534 -49.32 28.32 21.73
CA SER A 534 -50.23 27.61 20.83
C SER A 534 -49.48 26.58 19.98
N ARG A 535 -48.17 26.75 19.78
CA ARG A 535 -47.31 25.92 18.92
C ARG A 535 -45.90 25.82 19.46
N ARG A 536 -45.37 24.60 19.52
CA ARG A 536 -43.99 24.32 19.91
C ARG A 536 -43.38 23.35 18.92
N THR A 537 -42.13 23.57 18.57
CA THR A 537 -41.30 22.63 17.80
C THR A 537 -40.01 22.40 18.56
N ALA A 538 -39.51 21.17 18.54
CA ALA A 538 -38.20 20.86 19.10
C ALA A 538 -37.47 19.81 18.26
N VAL A 539 -36.18 19.99 18.07
CA VAL A 539 -35.34 19.06 17.29
C VAL A 539 -33.95 18.97 17.90
N VAL A 540 -33.30 17.81 17.76
CA VAL A 540 -31.93 17.57 18.21
C VAL A 540 -31.05 17.21 17.01
N VAL A 541 -29.88 17.81 16.90
CA VAL A 541 -28.82 17.42 15.95
C VAL A 541 -27.59 16.95 16.73
N ALA A 542 -26.88 15.95 16.20
CA ALA A 542 -25.68 15.38 16.82
C ALA A 542 -24.45 15.52 15.92
N TYR A 543 -23.31 15.86 16.52
CA TYR A 543 -22.01 16.01 15.88
C TYR A 543 -20.96 15.14 16.56
N SER A 544 -20.23 14.35 15.78
CA SER A 544 -19.07 13.56 16.23
C SER A 544 -17.78 14.36 16.13
N GLY A 545 -16.81 14.12 17.02
CA GLY A 545 -15.49 14.78 16.96
C GLY A 545 -15.50 16.26 17.37
N ALA A 546 -16.64 16.79 17.83
CA ALA A 546 -16.75 18.10 18.46
C ALA A 546 -16.31 18.01 19.94
N ALA A 547 -15.87 19.13 20.51
CA ALA A 547 -15.54 19.18 21.92
C ALA A 547 -16.75 18.97 22.83
N HIS A 548 -16.46 18.58 24.06
CA HIS A 548 -17.46 18.33 25.10
C HIS A 548 -18.35 19.56 25.36
N ALA A 549 -19.62 19.34 25.74
CA ALA A 549 -20.68 20.37 25.83
C ALA A 549 -20.50 21.44 26.93
N ASP A 550 -19.39 21.41 27.67
CA ASP A 550 -18.94 22.49 28.56
C ASP A 550 -17.97 23.46 27.87
N GLN A 551 -17.30 23.05 26.79
CA GLN A 551 -16.29 23.86 26.08
C GLN A 551 -16.55 24.01 24.57
N GLN A 552 -17.66 23.51 24.06
CA GLN A 552 -18.00 23.25 22.66
C GLN A 552 -18.08 24.46 21.71
N PHE A 553 -18.27 25.70 22.18
CA PHE A 553 -18.36 26.86 21.29
C PHE A 553 -17.11 27.74 21.35
N VAL A 554 -16.57 28.09 20.18
CA VAL A 554 -15.58 29.18 20.03
C VAL A 554 -16.26 30.52 20.31
N VAL A 555 -17.44 30.70 19.74
CA VAL A 555 -18.34 31.84 19.96
C VAL A 555 -19.73 31.47 19.42
N ASP A 556 -20.78 32.02 20.01
CA ASP A 556 -22.15 31.95 19.53
C ASP A 556 -22.91 33.25 19.82
N ASN A 557 -23.96 33.55 19.06
CA ASN A 557 -24.76 34.76 19.27
C ASN A 557 -26.15 34.64 18.60
N VAL A 558 -27.06 35.54 18.98
CA VAL A 558 -28.45 35.57 18.50
C VAL A 558 -28.78 36.90 17.83
N LYS A 559 -29.73 36.88 16.90
CA LYS A 559 -30.31 38.08 16.28
C LYS A 559 -31.82 37.95 16.13
N THR A 560 -32.52 39.04 16.41
CA THR A 560 -33.99 39.18 16.41
C THR A 560 -34.38 40.39 15.56
N ASP A 561 -35.37 40.25 14.69
CA ASP A 561 -35.90 41.35 13.88
C ASP A 561 -37.45 41.36 13.94
N THR A 562 -38.04 42.57 14.01
CA THR A 562 -39.49 42.82 14.04
C THR A 562 -39.96 43.36 12.69
N SER A 563 -40.79 42.59 11.97
CA SER A 563 -41.45 42.89 10.68
C SER A 563 -40.57 43.35 9.48
N GLY A 564 -40.85 42.79 8.28
CA GLY A 564 -40.60 43.48 7.01
C GLY A 564 -39.60 42.89 6.00
N ALA A 565 -38.70 41.97 6.39
CA ALA A 565 -37.77 41.33 5.44
C ALA A 565 -37.90 39.81 5.44
N LEU A 566 -38.12 39.22 4.26
CA LEU A 566 -38.09 37.75 4.05
C LEU A 566 -36.66 37.17 4.13
N VAL A 567 -35.68 38.01 4.45
CA VAL A 567 -34.26 37.68 4.52
C VAL A 567 -33.76 38.10 5.90
N HIS A 568 -33.35 37.11 6.70
CA HIS A 568 -32.90 37.30 8.07
C HIS A 568 -31.44 36.88 8.22
N GLN A 569 -30.58 37.83 8.59
CA GLN A 569 -29.18 37.52 8.90
C GLN A 569 -29.05 37.13 10.37
N THR A 570 -28.30 36.07 10.66
CA THR A 570 -27.79 35.81 12.02
C THR A 570 -26.86 36.95 12.46
N GLN A 571 -26.55 37.03 13.74
CA GLN A 571 -25.50 37.93 14.21
C GLN A 571 -24.15 37.57 13.58
N THR A 572 -23.27 38.55 13.37
CA THR A 572 -21.89 38.30 12.93
C THR A 572 -21.03 37.87 14.12
N ILE A 573 -20.34 36.75 13.99
CA ILE A 573 -19.42 36.18 14.99
C ILE A 573 -18.00 36.03 14.41
N TYR A 574 -16.96 35.98 15.24
CA TYR A 574 -15.56 35.85 14.78
C TYR A 574 -15.03 34.43 15.02
N ASN A 575 -14.66 33.72 13.95
CA ASN A 575 -14.02 32.41 14.06
C ASN A 575 -12.50 32.56 14.27
N SER A 576 -12.02 32.16 15.44
CA SER A 576 -10.58 32.07 15.76
C SER A 576 -9.99 30.67 15.54
N ASP A 577 -10.81 29.65 15.31
CA ASP A 577 -10.37 28.26 15.19
C ASP A 577 -10.43 27.79 13.72
N PRO A 578 -9.29 27.39 13.12
CA PRO A 578 -9.23 26.97 11.73
C PRO A 578 -9.94 25.65 11.45
N ASN A 579 -10.43 24.92 12.46
CA ASN A 579 -11.09 23.62 12.33
C ASN A 579 -12.55 23.62 12.83
N ALA A 580 -13.08 24.77 13.28
CA ALA A 580 -14.46 24.85 13.76
C ALA A 580 -15.49 24.65 12.64
N TRP A 581 -16.64 24.06 12.99
CA TRP A 581 -17.83 24.02 12.13
C TRP A 581 -18.80 25.10 12.55
N ARG A 582 -19.54 25.67 11.60
CA ARG A 582 -20.58 26.66 11.87
C ARG A 582 -21.94 25.98 11.84
N VAL A 583 -22.78 26.30 12.83
CA VAL A 583 -24.18 25.87 12.91
C VAL A 583 -25.05 27.11 13.05
N ALA A 584 -26.18 27.15 12.35
CA ALA A 584 -27.14 28.25 12.41
C ALA A 584 -28.57 27.71 12.54
N ALA A 585 -29.42 28.46 13.21
CA ALA A 585 -30.84 28.17 13.34
C ALA A 585 -31.69 29.42 13.12
N PHE A 586 -32.85 29.23 12.50
CA PHE A 586 -33.83 30.27 12.21
C PHE A 586 -35.20 29.84 12.71
N ALA A 587 -35.94 30.79 13.26
CA ALA A 587 -37.32 30.64 13.69
C ALA A 587 -38.12 31.84 13.20
N ALA A 588 -39.27 31.60 12.58
CA ALA A 588 -40.16 32.67 12.14
C ALA A 588 -41.62 32.36 12.48
N SER A 589 -42.37 33.43 12.72
CA SER A 589 -43.82 33.42 12.80
C SER A 589 -44.41 34.14 11.57
N ASP A 590 -45.34 33.51 10.86
CA ASP A 590 -46.08 34.08 9.73
C ASP A 590 -47.61 34.00 9.93
N ASP A 591 -48.38 34.79 9.19
CA ASP A 591 -49.82 34.96 9.36
C ASP A 591 -50.70 34.23 8.33
N VAL A 592 -50.13 33.50 7.36
CA VAL A 592 -50.91 33.00 6.20
C VAL A 592 -50.73 31.51 5.93
N SER A 593 -49.50 31.03 5.67
CA SER A 593 -49.19 29.61 5.41
C SER A 593 -47.68 29.39 5.50
N GLY A 594 -47.26 28.51 6.42
CA GLY A 594 -45.86 28.24 6.76
C GLY A 594 -44.88 28.26 5.58
N GLY A 595 -43.67 28.79 5.80
CA GLY A 595 -42.65 28.98 4.76
C GLY A 595 -41.46 28.02 4.84
N THR A 596 -40.70 27.92 3.76
CA THR A 596 -39.46 27.12 3.69
C THR A 596 -38.26 28.04 3.85
N PHE A 597 -37.26 27.65 4.61
CA PHE A 597 -36.03 28.43 4.75
C PHE A 597 -34.97 27.98 3.74
N THR A 598 -34.14 28.92 3.30
CA THR A 598 -32.87 28.61 2.60
C THR A 598 -31.74 29.38 3.26
N ALA A 599 -30.63 28.71 3.58
CA ALA A 599 -29.50 29.34 4.26
C ALA A 599 -28.20 29.33 3.45
N ASN A 600 -27.51 30.47 3.44
CA ASN A 600 -26.26 30.67 2.70
C ASN A 600 -25.07 31.00 3.64
N LYS A 601 -23.89 30.43 3.33
CA LYS A 601 -22.66 30.43 4.14
C LYS A 601 -21.99 31.79 4.37
N GLN A 602 -22.34 32.80 3.58
CA GLN A 602 -21.75 34.12 3.65
C GLN A 602 -22.81 35.22 3.51
N PRO A 603 -22.56 36.38 4.12
CA PRO A 603 -23.29 37.58 3.77
C PRO A 603 -23.15 37.89 2.27
N PRO A 604 -24.19 38.37 1.56
CA PRO A 604 -23.89 39.41 0.56
C PRO A 604 -23.13 40.44 1.37
N GLY A 605 -21.83 40.61 1.09
CA GLY A 605 -20.90 41.28 2.02
C GLY A 605 -21.54 42.48 2.71
N SER A 606 -21.17 42.76 3.96
CA SER A 606 -21.56 44.01 4.61
C SER A 606 -21.01 45.26 3.90
N SER A 607 -20.32 45.09 2.79
CA SER A 607 -20.52 45.90 1.58
C SER A 607 -20.99 44.96 0.48
N ASP A 608 -22.18 45.17 -0.09
CA ASP A 608 -22.49 44.58 -1.39
C ASP A 608 -21.28 44.94 -2.27
N PRO A 609 -20.51 43.97 -2.80
CA PRO A 609 -19.33 44.30 -3.61
C PRO A 609 -19.72 45.08 -4.88
N GLY A 610 -21.02 45.26 -5.14
CA GLY A 610 -21.55 46.25 -6.08
C GLY A 610 -22.46 47.31 -5.45
N SER A 611 -22.44 47.58 -4.14
CA SER A 611 -23.09 48.78 -3.58
C SER A 611 -22.06 49.87 -3.48
N ILE A 612 -22.40 51.00 -4.08
CA ILE A 612 -21.58 52.19 -4.15
C ILE A 612 -21.25 52.67 -2.72
N MET A 613 -20.01 53.09 -2.51
CA MET A 613 -19.55 53.69 -1.26
C MET A 613 -18.82 55.00 -1.52
N PHE A 614 -19.01 56.02 -0.68
CA PHE A 614 -18.18 57.22 -0.69
C PHE A 614 -16.78 56.91 -0.14
N VAL A 615 -15.73 57.29 -0.88
CA VAL A 615 -14.33 57.04 -0.51
C VAL A 615 -13.73 58.25 0.19
N GLY A 616 -13.89 59.43 -0.41
CA GLY A 616 -13.32 60.67 0.12
C GLY A 616 -13.51 61.85 -0.83
N ARG A 617 -13.20 63.04 -0.32
CA ARG A 617 -13.17 64.30 -1.08
C ARG A 617 -11.75 64.80 -1.28
N SER A 618 -11.53 65.61 -2.30
CA SER A 618 -10.28 66.34 -2.52
C SER A 618 -10.24 67.60 -1.66
N SER A 619 -9.03 68.13 -1.42
CA SER A 619 -8.91 69.55 -1.07
C SER A 619 -9.35 70.39 -2.28
N ALA A 620 -10.19 71.40 -2.07
CA ALA A 620 -10.60 72.29 -3.15
C ALA A 620 -9.37 73.07 -3.69
N TRP A 621 -9.21 73.12 -5.01
CA TRP A 621 -8.24 74.03 -5.62
C TRP A 621 -8.91 75.38 -5.84
N LYS A 622 -8.22 76.46 -5.50
CA LYS A 622 -8.73 77.83 -5.56
C LYS A 622 -7.70 78.71 -6.23
N GLN A 623 -8.13 79.57 -7.16
CA GLN A 623 -7.24 80.50 -7.85
C GLN A 623 -7.87 81.89 -7.99
N HIS A 624 -7.02 82.90 -7.87
CA HIS A 624 -7.41 84.32 -7.89
C HIS A 624 -6.80 85.12 -9.04
N SER A 625 -5.89 84.52 -9.80
CA SER A 625 -5.25 85.13 -10.98
C SER A 625 -5.87 84.64 -12.29
N ASP A 626 -5.64 85.40 -13.37
CA ASP A 626 -6.12 85.16 -14.73
C ASP A 626 -5.40 83.97 -15.41
N THR A 627 -5.43 82.81 -14.76
CA THR A 627 -4.74 81.62 -15.28
C THR A 627 -5.59 80.87 -16.28
N THR A 628 -4.95 80.32 -17.29
CA THR A 628 -5.61 79.45 -18.26
C THR A 628 -5.63 77.97 -17.85
N SER A 629 -5.15 77.64 -16.65
CA SER A 629 -5.08 76.28 -16.12
C SER A 629 -5.89 76.11 -14.84
N PHE A 630 -6.35 74.88 -14.59
CA PHE A 630 -7.00 74.48 -13.35
C PHE A 630 -6.42 73.16 -12.85
N VAL A 631 -6.48 72.93 -11.55
CA VAL A 631 -5.94 71.71 -10.92
C VAL A 631 -7.07 70.96 -10.25
N ILE A 632 -7.15 69.64 -10.48
CA ILE A 632 -8.00 68.72 -9.74
C ILE A 632 -7.11 67.98 -8.74
N ASN A 633 -7.35 68.15 -7.45
CA ASN A 633 -6.61 67.42 -6.41
C ASN A 633 -7.18 66.00 -6.22
N LYS A 634 -6.34 65.03 -5.87
CA LYS A 634 -6.75 63.65 -5.61
C LYS A 634 -7.61 63.56 -4.33
N PRO A 635 -8.81 62.97 -4.37
CA PRO A 635 -9.56 62.67 -3.16
C PRO A 635 -8.81 61.70 -2.22
N ALA A 636 -8.96 61.89 -0.91
CA ALA A 636 -8.36 61.00 0.07
C ALA A 636 -8.90 59.56 -0.04
N GLY A 637 -8.05 58.55 0.17
CA GLY A 637 -8.47 57.15 0.23
C GLY A 637 -8.72 56.45 -1.12
N VAL A 638 -8.49 57.14 -2.25
CA VAL A 638 -8.64 56.59 -3.61
C VAL A 638 -7.75 55.38 -3.84
N GLN A 639 -8.37 54.30 -4.31
CA GLN A 639 -7.76 53.06 -4.75
C GLN A 639 -8.08 52.81 -6.23
N SER A 640 -7.35 51.88 -6.86
CA SER A 640 -7.62 51.47 -8.24
C SER A 640 -9.07 51.00 -8.40
N GLY A 641 -9.72 51.46 -9.47
CA GLY A 641 -11.12 51.14 -9.79
C GLY A 641 -12.15 52.12 -9.22
N ASP A 642 -11.78 52.99 -8.28
CA ASP A 642 -12.70 54.00 -7.73
C ASP A 642 -13.11 55.02 -8.83
N LEU A 643 -14.40 55.35 -8.90
CA LEU A 643 -14.94 56.40 -9.78
C LEU A 643 -14.71 57.77 -9.13
N MET A 644 -13.94 58.64 -9.78
CA MET A 644 -13.75 60.03 -9.38
C MET A 644 -14.61 60.96 -10.22
N ILE A 645 -15.28 61.90 -9.57
CA ILE A 645 -16.08 62.95 -10.22
C ILE A 645 -15.57 64.29 -9.71
N ALA A 646 -15.33 65.22 -10.63
CA ALA A 646 -14.87 66.56 -10.32
C ALA A 646 -15.78 67.61 -10.97
N ALA A 647 -15.90 68.77 -10.34
CA ALA A 647 -16.49 69.95 -10.94
C ALA A 647 -15.44 71.06 -10.96
N VAL A 648 -15.45 71.84 -12.04
CA VAL A 648 -14.61 73.03 -12.24
C VAL A 648 -15.52 74.21 -12.50
N GLY A 649 -15.49 75.18 -11.59
CA GLY A 649 -16.27 76.42 -11.67
C GLY A 649 -15.43 77.56 -12.22
N TYR A 650 -15.97 78.21 -13.24
CA TYR A 650 -15.40 79.38 -13.88
C TYR A 650 -16.29 80.59 -13.63
N SER A 651 -15.64 81.73 -13.36
CA SER A 651 -16.28 83.04 -13.44
C SER A 651 -16.09 83.56 -14.87
N GLY A 652 -17.19 83.75 -15.61
CA GLY A 652 -17.20 84.09 -17.04
C GLY A 652 -17.56 82.92 -17.98
N GLN A 653 -17.68 83.22 -19.28
CA GLN A 653 -17.99 82.23 -20.31
C GLN A 653 -16.72 81.47 -20.74
N VAL A 654 -16.75 80.14 -20.62
CA VAL A 654 -15.77 79.23 -21.19
C VAL A 654 -16.48 78.25 -22.09
N ASP A 655 -16.13 78.25 -23.37
CA ASP A 655 -16.75 77.42 -24.38
C ASP A 655 -16.20 76.00 -24.41
N THR A 656 -14.88 75.89 -24.25
CA THR A 656 -14.17 74.62 -24.27
C THR A 656 -13.08 74.58 -23.22
N ALA A 657 -12.93 73.43 -22.56
CA ALA A 657 -11.84 73.19 -21.62
C ALA A 657 -11.22 71.83 -21.91
N THR A 658 -9.89 71.79 -21.99
CA THR A 658 -9.10 70.57 -22.16
C THR A 658 -9.02 69.87 -20.81
N ALA A 659 -9.67 68.73 -20.71
CA ALA A 659 -9.62 67.88 -19.51
C ALA A 659 -8.17 67.43 -19.23
N PRO A 660 -7.76 67.32 -17.95
CA PRO A 660 -6.48 66.70 -17.62
C PRO A 660 -6.38 65.27 -18.17
N SER A 661 -5.16 64.78 -18.42
CA SER A 661 -4.95 63.43 -18.97
C SER A 661 -5.70 62.36 -18.19
N GLY A 662 -6.53 61.58 -18.89
CA GLY A 662 -7.39 60.50 -18.36
C GLY A 662 -8.65 60.95 -17.61
N TRP A 663 -8.97 62.24 -17.60
CA TRP A 663 -10.30 62.74 -17.25
C TRP A 663 -11.15 62.93 -18.50
N THR A 664 -12.46 62.74 -18.38
CA THR A 664 -13.42 62.93 -19.48
C THR A 664 -14.52 63.90 -19.05
N GLN A 665 -14.86 64.85 -19.91
CA GLN A 665 -15.97 65.79 -19.65
C GLN A 665 -17.31 65.06 -19.68
N VAL A 666 -18.13 65.27 -18.65
CA VAL A 666 -19.51 64.76 -18.54
C VAL A 666 -20.47 65.79 -19.10
N ARG A 667 -20.44 67.01 -18.56
CA ARG A 667 -21.35 68.08 -18.94
C ARG A 667 -20.70 69.45 -18.75
N ARG A 668 -21.12 70.39 -19.59
CA ARG A 668 -20.89 71.82 -19.43
C ARG A 668 -22.23 72.49 -19.14
N LEU A 669 -22.27 73.33 -18.12
CA LEU A 669 -23.40 74.17 -17.77
C LEU A 669 -22.93 75.62 -17.81
N HIS A 670 -23.58 76.44 -18.61
CA HIS A 670 -23.27 77.86 -18.70
C HIS A 670 -24.55 78.68 -18.57
N ARG A 671 -24.45 79.78 -17.84
CA ARG A 671 -25.51 80.78 -17.76
C ARG A 671 -24.91 82.17 -17.82
N SER A 672 -25.39 82.94 -18.80
CA SER A 672 -25.06 84.36 -18.89
C SER A 672 -25.95 85.20 -17.98
N ASN A 673 -25.31 86.16 -17.32
CA ASN A 673 -25.92 87.25 -16.57
C ASN A 673 -26.29 88.44 -17.48
N GLY A 674 -26.23 88.29 -18.81
CA GLY A 674 -26.71 89.27 -19.79
C GLY A 674 -25.77 90.45 -20.06
N GLY A 675 -24.51 90.40 -19.62
CA GLY A 675 -23.44 91.35 -19.97
C GLY A 675 -22.43 90.77 -20.96
N ASN A 676 -21.43 91.55 -21.39
CA ASN A 676 -20.28 91.03 -22.14
C ASN A 676 -19.59 90.00 -21.24
N GLY A 677 -19.62 88.71 -21.59
CA GLY A 677 -19.25 87.54 -20.75
C GLY A 677 -17.78 87.47 -20.28
N ASP A 678 -17.23 88.57 -19.79
CA ASP A 678 -15.93 88.71 -19.17
C ASP A 678 -15.91 88.05 -17.77
N ALA A 679 -14.71 87.86 -17.21
CA ALA A 679 -14.48 87.17 -15.94
C ALA A 679 -15.15 87.83 -14.71
N HIS A 680 -15.76 89.00 -14.86
CA HIS A 680 -16.41 89.76 -13.77
C HIS A 680 -17.88 90.10 -14.09
N SER A 681 -18.42 89.58 -15.20
CA SER A 681 -19.78 89.85 -15.70
C SER A 681 -20.89 89.19 -14.88
N GLY A 682 -20.53 88.31 -13.93
CA GLY A 682 -21.47 87.49 -13.17
C GLY A 682 -21.95 86.24 -13.92
N ASP A 683 -21.39 85.95 -15.10
CA ASP A 683 -21.59 84.69 -15.82
C ASP A 683 -20.94 83.52 -15.06
N PHE A 684 -21.60 82.36 -15.06
CA PHE A 684 -21.08 81.14 -14.44
C PHE A 684 -20.98 80.03 -15.47
N THR A 685 -19.82 79.39 -15.53
CA THR A 685 -19.62 78.16 -16.30
C THR A 685 -19.12 77.04 -15.38
N MET A 686 -19.81 75.91 -15.37
CA MET A 686 -19.39 74.71 -14.64
C MET A 686 -19.13 73.55 -15.61
N PHE A 687 -17.95 72.96 -15.49
CA PHE A 687 -17.62 71.70 -16.15
C PHE A 687 -17.62 70.57 -15.13
N VAL A 688 -18.31 69.48 -15.45
CA VAL A 688 -18.28 68.23 -14.67
C VAL A 688 -17.40 67.24 -15.41
N TYR A 689 -16.42 66.66 -14.72
CA TYR A 689 -15.49 65.66 -15.24
C TYR A 689 -15.60 64.35 -14.46
N LYS A 690 -15.21 63.26 -15.12
CA LYS A 690 -15.13 61.91 -14.52
C LYS A 690 -13.81 61.23 -14.87
N ARG A 691 -13.39 60.29 -14.01
CA ARG A 691 -12.22 59.41 -14.21
C ARG A 691 -12.39 58.12 -13.41
N THR A 692 -11.84 57.00 -13.90
CA THR A 692 -11.62 55.79 -13.09
C THR A 692 -10.19 55.82 -12.55
N ALA A 693 -10.01 55.58 -11.26
CA ALA A 693 -8.70 55.51 -10.64
C ALA A 693 -7.88 54.30 -11.15
N GLY A 694 -6.63 54.50 -11.53
CA GLY A 694 -5.67 53.44 -11.86
C GLY A 694 -4.94 52.88 -10.65
N ALA A 695 -4.05 51.90 -10.89
CA ALA A 695 -3.24 51.26 -9.85
C ALA A 695 -2.32 52.24 -9.08
N SER A 696 -1.98 53.37 -9.70
CA SER A 696 -1.26 54.48 -9.09
C SER A 696 -1.83 55.79 -9.64
N GLU A 697 -2.12 56.74 -8.75
CA GLU A 697 -2.68 58.04 -9.11
C GLU A 697 -1.82 59.17 -8.54
N PRO A 698 -1.50 60.21 -9.34
CA PRO A 698 -0.76 61.37 -8.87
C PRO A 698 -1.57 62.16 -7.85
N ASN A 699 -0.91 63.03 -7.08
CA ASN A 699 -1.58 63.84 -6.05
C ASN A 699 -2.54 64.89 -6.64
N SER A 700 -2.34 65.27 -7.90
CA SER A 700 -3.23 66.18 -8.63
C SER A 700 -3.09 66.04 -10.14
N TRP A 701 -4.04 66.58 -10.90
CA TRP A 701 -4.05 66.66 -12.36
C TRP A 701 -4.33 68.08 -12.84
N THR A 702 -3.67 68.51 -13.91
CA THR A 702 -3.81 69.87 -14.46
C THR A 702 -4.53 69.84 -15.81
N GLY A 703 -5.55 70.68 -15.96
CA GLY A 703 -6.27 70.93 -17.21
C GLY A 703 -6.13 72.39 -17.64
N THR A 704 -6.57 72.72 -18.86
CA THR A 704 -6.44 74.07 -19.43
C THR A 704 -7.68 74.50 -20.20
N HIS A 705 -7.84 75.79 -20.44
CA HIS A 705 -8.79 76.35 -21.38
C HIS A 705 -8.10 77.37 -22.31
N PRO A 706 -8.67 77.72 -23.48
CA PRO A 706 -8.05 78.64 -24.41
C PRO A 706 -7.91 80.05 -23.82
N SER A 707 -6.75 80.68 -23.96
CA SER A 707 -6.52 82.07 -23.53
C SER A 707 -7.35 83.11 -24.30
N SER A 708 -8.02 82.69 -25.38
CA SER A 708 -8.94 83.52 -26.16
C SER A 708 -10.35 83.60 -25.55
N GLU A 709 -10.66 82.76 -24.57
CA GLU A 709 -11.93 82.78 -23.83
C GLU A 709 -11.75 83.62 -22.55
N TRP A 710 -12.78 84.37 -22.16
CA TRP A 710 -12.69 85.35 -21.09
C TRP A 710 -13.00 84.80 -19.70
N GLY A 711 -13.44 83.54 -19.59
CA GLY A 711 -13.78 82.93 -18.31
C GLY A 711 -12.56 82.40 -17.56
N GLN A 712 -12.49 82.63 -16.26
CA GLN A 712 -11.36 82.26 -15.42
C GLN A 712 -11.72 81.07 -14.51
N PRO A 713 -10.91 80.00 -14.47
CA PRO A 713 -11.12 78.89 -13.55
C PRO A 713 -10.83 79.37 -12.13
N LYS A 714 -11.86 79.34 -11.28
CA LYS A 714 -11.73 79.81 -9.89
C LYS A 714 -11.63 78.65 -8.93
N MET A 715 -12.43 77.60 -9.13
CA MET A 715 -12.50 76.49 -8.19
C MET A 715 -12.55 75.13 -8.85
N THR A 716 -11.93 74.13 -8.21
CA THR A 716 -12.25 72.72 -8.44
C THR A 716 -12.60 72.00 -7.14
N VAL A 717 -13.54 71.07 -7.22
CA VAL A 717 -13.83 70.10 -6.17
C VAL A 717 -13.96 68.72 -6.78
N ALA A 718 -13.48 67.69 -6.08
CA ALA A 718 -13.59 66.31 -6.53
C ALA A 718 -13.93 65.36 -5.38
N VAL A 719 -14.64 64.28 -5.71
CA VAL A 719 -14.97 63.18 -4.80
C VAL A 719 -14.72 61.85 -5.49
N ALA A 720 -14.59 60.79 -4.68
CA ALA A 720 -14.41 59.43 -5.16
C ALA A 720 -15.46 58.47 -4.57
N TYR A 721 -15.88 57.51 -5.39
CA TYR A 721 -16.82 56.46 -5.05
C TYR A 721 -16.26 55.08 -5.41
N ARG A 722 -16.35 54.14 -4.49
CA ARG A 722 -15.99 52.73 -4.69
C ARG A 722 -17.21 51.94 -5.12
N ASN A 723 -17.00 50.85 -5.86
CA ASN A 723 -18.04 49.97 -6.39
C ASN A 723 -19.05 50.64 -7.35
N ALA A 724 -18.75 51.87 -7.79
CA ALA A 724 -19.44 52.49 -8.91
C ALA A 724 -18.81 52.00 -10.22
N GLU A 725 -19.63 51.91 -11.26
CA GLU A 725 -19.18 51.51 -12.60
C GLU A 725 -18.09 52.49 -13.11
N THR A 726 -17.18 51.95 -13.92
CA THR A 726 -16.06 52.72 -14.48
C THR A 726 -16.54 53.94 -15.27
N ALA A 727 -15.68 54.96 -15.40
CA ALA A 727 -15.95 56.19 -16.15
C ALA A 727 -16.33 55.99 -17.64
N ALA A 728 -16.34 54.77 -18.16
CA ALA A 728 -16.94 54.45 -19.46
C ALA A 728 -18.49 54.32 -19.38
N ASN A 729 -19.05 53.80 -18.29
CA ASN A 729 -20.47 53.39 -18.16
C ASN A 729 -21.14 53.84 -16.83
N GLN A 730 -20.59 54.87 -16.19
CA GLN A 730 -20.82 55.28 -14.80
C GLN A 730 -22.17 55.91 -14.46
N PHE A 731 -22.94 56.48 -15.42
CA PHE A 731 -24.23 57.12 -15.11
C PHE A 731 -25.38 56.37 -15.78
N ILE A 732 -26.47 56.18 -15.03
CA ILE A 732 -27.77 55.73 -15.57
C ILE A 732 -28.43 56.88 -16.33
N ALA A 733 -28.40 58.05 -15.72
CA ALA A 733 -28.84 59.31 -16.31
C ALA A 733 -28.14 60.46 -15.59
N GLU A 734 -27.89 61.53 -16.31
CA GLU A 734 -27.38 62.79 -15.77
C GLU A 734 -28.07 63.96 -16.47
N ASN A 735 -28.26 65.06 -15.76
CA ASN A 735 -28.84 66.26 -16.33
C ASN A 735 -28.41 67.50 -15.54
N GLY A 736 -28.65 68.69 -16.08
CA GLY A 736 -28.38 69.93 -15.35
C GLY A 736 -29.39 71.01 -15.65
N GLY A 737 -29.36 72.04 -14.82
CA GLY A 737 -30.21 73.22 -14.92
C GLY A 737 -29.39 74.46 -14.55
N THR A 738 -29.87 75.62 -14.97
CA THR A 738 -29.25 76.90 -14.66
C THR A 738 -30.29 77.93 -14.27
N ALA A 739 -29.89 78.91 -13.46
CA ALA A 739 -30.74 80.02 -13.05
C ALA A 739 -29.95 81.33 -13.06
N ARG A 740 -30.67 82.45 -13.20
CA ARG A 740 -30.10 83.81 -13.18
C ARG A 740 -30.81 84.62 -12.12
N GLY A 741 -30.07 85.31 -11.26
CA GLY A 741 -30.61 86.18 -10.21
C GLY A 741 -31.49 85.44 -9.20
N ALA A 742 -31.34 84.12 -9.06
CA ALA A 742 -32.20 83.29 -8.24
C ALA A 742 -31.41 82.67 -7.09
N LEU A 743 -31.96 82.78 -5.88
CA LEU A 743 -31.45 82.15 -4.65
C LEU A 743 -31.65 80.63 -4.65
N SER A 744 -32.20 80.04 -5.71
CA SER A 744 -32.26 78.59 -5.86
C SER A 744 -32.09 78.19 -7.31
N VAL A 745 -31.51 77.02 -7.53
CA VAL A 745 -31.39 76.40 -8.85
C VAL A 745 -31.79 74.94 -8.75
N SER A 746 -32.69 74.55 -9.64
CA SER A 746 -33.04 73.14 -9.79
C SER A 746 -32.11 72.48 -10.81
N THR A 747 -31.66 71.28 -10.51
CA THR A 747 -31.07 70.38 -11.49
C THR A 747 -32.12 70.02 -12.54
N GLY A 748 -31.69 69.47 -13.67
CA GLY A 748 -32.61 68.80 -14.58
C GLY A 748 -33.22 67.54 -13.95
N THR A 749 -34.25 67.00 -14.58
CA THR A 749 -34.89 65.74 -14.16
C THR A 749 -34.16 64.54 -14.76
N VAL A 750 -33.95 63.48 -13.97
CA VAL A 750 -33.32 62.20 -14.38
C VAL A 750 -34.15 61.01 -13.91
N THR A 751 -34.15 59.91 -14.66
CA THR A 751 -34.85 58.68 -14.29
C THR A 751 -33.86 57.61 -13.86
N ASN A 752 -34.01 57.12 -12.63
CA ASN A 752 -33.27 55.98 -12.10
C ASN A 752 -34.00 54.67 -12.42
N THR A 753 -33.34 53.78 -13.16
CA THR A 753 -33.84 52.43 -13.48
C THR A 753 -33.21 51.33 -12.63
N ASN A 754 -32.33 51.67 -11.69
CA ASN A 754 -31.61 50.70 -10.85
C ASN A 754 -31.77 51.04 -9.36
N SER A 755 -32.39 50.14 -8.59
CA SER A 755 -32.61 50.32 -7.16
C SER A 755 -31.32 50.37 -6.32
N ARG A 756 -30.16 50.01 -6.90
CA ARG A 756 -28.84 50.03 -6.24
C ARG A 756 -28.00 51.26 -6.57
N ALA A 757 -28.53 52.18 -7.37
CA ALA A 757 -27.83 53.40 -7.75
C ALA A 757 -27.79 54.43 -6.62
N TRP A 758 -26.75 55.27 -6.62
CA TRP A 758 -26.67 56.47 -5.78
C TRP A 758 -26.94 57.72 -6.61
N ARG A 759 -27.49 58.75 -5.99
CA ARG A 759 -27.63 60.09 -6.60
C ARG A 759 -26.50 60.97 -6.12
N ILE A 760 -25.96 61.75 -7.05
CA ILE A 760 -25.04 62.85 -6.81
C ILE A 760 -25.69 64.15 -7.26
N SER A 761 -25.47 65.23 -6.53
CA SER A 761 -25.83 66.59 -6.97
C SER A 761 -24.69 67.58 -6.72
N LEU A 762 -24.53 68.49 -7.67
CA LEU A 762 -23.49 69.50 -7.74
C LEU A 762 -24.17 70.85 -7.95
N PHE A 763 -23.84 71.83 -7.12
CA PHE A 763 -24.38 73.19 -7.23
C PHE A 763 -23.23 74.17 -7.28
N GLY A 764 -23.32 75.16 -8.16
CA GLY A 764 -22.32 76.20 -8.27
C GLY A 764 -22.93 77.53 -8.66
N ALA A 765 -22.31 78.63 -8.23
CA ALA A 765 -22.75 79.98 -8.50
C ALA A 765 -21.58 80.96 -8.57
N THR A 766 -21.80 82.05 -9.30
CA THR A 766 -21.09 83.31 -9.08
C THR A 766 -21.88 84.19 -8.11
N THR A 767 -21.20 84.73 -7.11
CA THR A 767 -21.85 85.50 -6.03
C THR A 767 -20.92 86.61 -5.54
N PRO A 768 -21.43 87.80 -5.17
CA PRO A 768 -20.61 88.87 -4.59
C PRO A 768 -20.41 88.74 -3.05
N PHE A 769 -21.16 87.88 -2.34
CA PHE A 769 -21.10 87.73 -0.87
C PHE A 769 -21.31 86.26 -0.46
N GLY A 770 -20.68 85.81 0.63
CA GLY A 770 -20.67 84.40 1.00
C GLY A 770 -21.80 84.03 1.94
N ASP A 771 -22.41 82.87 1.72
CA ASP A 771 -22.74 81.84 2.72
C ASP A 771 -23.10 80.51 1.99
N GLN A 772 -23.49 79.47 2.71
CA GLN A 772 -23.51 78.05 2.29
C GLN A 772 -24.64 77.69 1.29
N TRP A 773 -24.45 76.58 0.56
CA TRP A 773 -25.54 75.93 -0.20
C TRP A 773 -26.37 75.03 0.72
N ASP A 774 -27.66 75.32 0.86
CA ASP A 774 -28.63 74.32 1.36
C ASP A 774 -29.16 73.51 0.18
N ASN A 775 -28.56 72.35 -0.04
CA ASN A 775 -28.80 71.50 -1.19
C ASN A 775 -29.91 70.46 -0.98
N GLY A 776 -30.55 70.40 0.20
CA GLY A 776 -31.66 69.49 0.51
C GLY A 776 -31.34 67.99 0.32
N ASP A 777 -30.05 67.62 0.24
CA ASP A 777 -29.58 66.26 0.00
C ASP A 777 -29.15 65.55 1.30
N VAL A 778 -29.08 64.22 1.26
CA VAL A 778 -28.92 63.36 2.44
C VAL A 778 -27.52 63.47 3.06
N LYS A 779 -26.49 63.86 2.29
CA LYS A 779 -25.17 64.18 2.83
C LYS A 779 -24.37 65.11 1.93
N GLU A 780 -24.05 66.29 2.45
CA GLU A 780 -23.04 67.18 1.87
C GLU A 780 -21.63 66.60 2.02
N ARG A 781 -20.86 66.63 0.93
CA ARG A 781 -19.45 66.19 0.91
C ARG A 781 -18.51 67.38 0.90
N THR A 782 -18.86 68.47 0.23
CA THR A 782 -18.06 69.69 0.25
C THR A 782 -18.93 70.89 -0.08
N ASP A 783 -18.58 72.04 0.51
CA ASP A 783 -19.11 73.35 0.17
C ASP A 783 -17.98 74.37 0.36
N ASP A 784 -17.56 75.02 -0.73
CA ASP A 784 -16.32 75.78 -0.78
C ASP A 784 -16.43 77.04 -1.66
N THR A 785 -15.77 78.12 -1.22
CA THR A 785 -15.74 79.43 -1.92
C THR A 785 -14.34 79.92 -2.30
N THR A 786 -14.21 80.70 -3.38
CA THR A 786 -13.02 81.51 -3.69
C THR A 786 -13.24 82.97 -3.29
N SER A 787 -12.36 83.57 -2.48
CA SER A 787 -12.42 84.99 -2.08
C SER A 787 -11.40 85.88 -2.81
N LEU A 788 -11.85 86.90 -3.55
CA LEU A 788 -11.01 87.97 -4.10
C LEU A 788 -11.24 89.27 -3.31
N SER A 789 -10.20 89.81 -2.68
CA SER A 789 -10.23 91.15 -2.04
C SER A 789 -11.45 91.43 -1.14
N GLY A 790 -11.91 90.43 -0.39
CA GLY A 790 -13.04 90.56 0.54
C GLY A 790 -14.42 90.18 -0.02
N PHE A 791 -14.51 89.72 -1.26
CA PHE A 791 -15.76 89.23 -1.88
C PHE A 791 -15.54 87.81 -2.44
N PRO A 792 -16.42 86.83 -2.20
CA PRO A 792 -16.37 85.58 -2.94
C PRO A 792 -16.62 85.80 -4.44
N ASP A 793 -16.17 84.89 -5.29
CA ASP A 793 -16.32 84.99 -6.76
C ASP A 793 -17.05 83.75 -7.31
N VAL A 794 -16.58 82.53 -6.96
CA VAL A 794 -17.25 81.26 -7.29
C VAL A 794 -17.46 80.43 -6.03
N HIS A 795 -18.67 79.91 -5.88
CA HIS A 795 -19.05 78.98 -4.83
C HIS A 795 -19.52 77.65 -5.38
N MET A 796 -19.09 76.53 -4.79
CA MET A 796 -19.46 75.20 -5.24
C MET A 796 -19.69 74.21 -4.11
N ALA A 797 -20.81 73.48 -4.21
CA ALA A 797 -21.18 72.39 -3.32
C ALA A 797 -21.30 71.05 -4.06
N PHE A 798 -20.93 69.97 -3.37
CA PHE A 798 -21.09 68.59 -3.83
C PHE A 798 -21.79 67.77 -2.75
N SER A 799 -22.91 67.14 -3.11
CA SER A 799 -23.71 66.31 -2.21
C SER A 799 -24.10 64.98 -2.86
N ASP A 800 -24.44 63.99 -2.03
CA ASP A 800 -25.00 62.73 -2.51
C ASP A 800 -26.12 62.18 -1.60
N SER A 801 -26.76 61.11 -2.06
CA SER A 801 -27.84 60.43 -1.35
C SER A 801 -27.40 59.61 -0.14
N ASN A 802 -26.09 59.47 0.11
CA ASN A 802 -25.50 58.67 1.19
C ASN A 802 -26.05 57.24 1.30
N GLY A 803 -26.47 56.68 0.17
CA GLY A 803 -27.22 55.44 0.12
C GLY A 803 -27.94 55.28 -1.21
N GLN A 804 -28.48 54.08 -1.39
CA GLN A 804 -29.28 53.72 -2.56
C GLN A 804 -30.55 54.58 -2.63
N ILE A 805 -30.96 54.94 -3.84
CA ILE A 805 -32.21 55.68 -4.09
C ILE A 805 -33.21 54.80 -4.83
N SER A 806 -34.50 55.05 -4.61
CA SER A 806 -35.58 54.34 -5.29
C SER A 806 -35.49 54.48 -6.81
N THR A 807 -36.01 53.48 -7.54
CA THR A 807 -36.26 53.61 -8.98
C THR A 807 -37.36 54.62 -9.23
N GLY A 808 -37.30 55.34 -10.36
CA GLY A 808 -38.25 56.40 -10.70
C GLY A 808 -37.54 57.72 -11.01
N THR A 809 -38.29 58.82 -11.02
CA THR A 809 -37.80 60.13 -11.45
C THR A 809 -37.25 60.95 -10.28
N HIS A 810 -36.09 61.59 -10.47
CA HIS A 810 -35.38 62.38 -9.47
C HIS A 810 -34.97 63.74 -10.03
N SER A 811 -35.09 64.79 -9.22
CA SER A 811 -34.51 66.12 -9.42
C SER A 811 -34.13 66.69 -8.06
N ARG A 812 -33.22 67.67 -8.02
CA ARG A 812 -32.84 68.37 -6.78
C ARG A 812 -32.83 69.87 -6.97
N THR A 813 -33.07 70.60 -5.88
CA THR A 813 -33.06 72.06 -5.86
C THR A 813 -32.10 72.49 -4.77
N GLY A 814 -31.02 73.15 -5.17
CA GLY A 814 -30.11 73.80 -4.24
C GLY A 814 -30.59 75.21 -3.99
N SER A 815 -30.60 75.63 -2.72
CA SER A 815 -30.86 77.00 -2.29
C SER A 815 -29.59 77.63 -1.78
N PHE A 816 -29.37 78.90 -2.10
CA PHE A 816 -28.22 79.68 -1.70
C PHE A 816 -28.63 80.75 -0.70
N SER A 817 -27.89 80.89 0.40
CA SER A 817 -28.26 81.80 1.49
C SER A 817 -27.84 83.26 1.28
N GLY A 818 -27.39 83.63 0.07
CA GLY A 818 -27.00 84.99 -0.30
C GLY A 818 -27.28 85.31 -1.77
N ASP A 819 -27.00 86.54 -2.22
CA ASP A 819 -27.28 86.96 -3.60
C ASP A 819 -26.44 86.17 -4.62
N VAL A 820 -27.07 85.75 -5.72
CA VAL A 820 -26.43 85.00 -6.82
C VAL A 820 -26.62 85.76 -8.13
N PHE A 821 -25.55 85.94 -8.90
CA PHE A 821 -25.66 86.47 -10.26
C PHE A 821 -26.20 85.38 -11.19
N THR A 822 -25.47 84.28 -11.30
CA THR A 822 -25.90 83.09 -12.03
C THR A 822 -25.49 81.81 -11.31
N SER A 823 -26.26 80.76 -11.50
CA SER A 823 -26.01 79.46 -10.88
C SER A 823 -26.29 78.30 -11.84
N ALA A 824 -25.66 77.18 -11.55
CA ALA A 824 -25.87 75.92 -12.21
C ALA A 824 -26.03 74.79 -11.20
N GLY A 825 -26.95 73.87 -11.49
CA GLY A 825 -27.14 72.63 -10.77
C GLY A 825 -26.97 71.44 -11.70
N TRP A 826 -26.29 70.39 -11.24
CA TRP A 826 -26.11 69.13 -11.96
C TRP A 826 -26.53 67.96 -11.07
N ILE A 827 -27.19 66.97 -11.67
CA ILE A 827 -27.55 65.71 -11.02
C ILE A 827 -27.01 64.55 -11.86
N GLY A 828 -26.45 63.55 -11.18
CA GLY A 828 -26.03 62.30 -11.79
C GLY A 828 -26.49 61.10 -10.97
N ILE A 829 -27.05 60.10 -11.63
CA ILE A 829 -27.36 58.80 -11.01
C ILE A 829 -26.22 57.85 -11.32
N ILE A 830 -25.34 57.61 -10.35
CA ILE A 830 -24.19 56.72 -10.55
C ILE A 830 -24.63 55.25 -10.50
N LYS A 831 -24.19 54.51 -11.51
CA LYS A 831 -24.47 53.11 -11.71
C LYS A 831 -23.53 52.28 -10.83
N PRO A 832 -24.02 51.28 -10.10
CA PRO A 832 -23.15 50.32 -9.44
C PRO A 832 -22.40 49.47 -10.48
N LEU A 833 -21.22 48.95 -10.14
CA LEU A 833 -20.56 47.90 -10.94
C LEU A 833 -21.57 46.76 -11.20
N PRO A 834 -21.72 46.26 -12.45
CA PRO A 834 -22.42 45.03 -12.72
C PRO A 834 -21.88 43.96 -11.80
N LEU A 835 -22.79 43.23 -11.16
CA LEU A 835 -22.41 41.94 -10.60
C LEU A 835 -21.85 41.15 -11.79
N SER A 836 -20.54 40.94 -11.86
CA SER A 836 -20.01 39.83 -12.65
C SER A 836 -20.82 38.63 -12.19
N SER A 837 -21.48 37.95 -13.15
CA SER A 837 -22.37 36.80 -12.98
C SER A 837 -22.46 36.34 -11.53
N ASN A 838 -23.60 36.59 -10.86
CA ASN A 838 -23.87 36.25 -9.45
C ASN A 838 -22.75 35.39 -8.87
N PRO A 839 -21.97 35.85 -7.87
CA PRO A 839 -21.06 34.94 -7.21
C PRO A 839 -21.93 33.72 -6.86
N PRO A 840 -21.54 32.49 -7.27
CA PRO A 840 -22.39 31.33 -7.03
C PRO A 840 -22.78 31.39 -5.57
N PRO A 841 -24.07 31.21 -5.20
CA PRO A 841 -24.51 31.26 -3.81
C PRO A 841 -23.46 30.55 -3.00
N GLY A 842 -22.78 31.30 -2.12
CA GLY A 842 -21.66 30.73 -1.37
C GLY A 842 -22.18 29.44 -0.76
N ALA A 843 -21.49 28.32 -1.00
CA ALA A 843 -22.03 26.97 -0.83
C ALA A 843 -23.11 26.93 0.27
N ASN A 844 -24.37 26.66 -0.12
CA ASN A 844 -25.50 26.67 0.81
C ASN A 844 -25.10 25.93 2.07
N GLU A 845 -25.49 26.45 3.23
CA GLU A 845 -25.39 25.66 4.45
C GLU A 845 -26.21 24.40 4.22
N THR A 846 -25.73 23.27 4.71
CA THR A 846 -26.46 22.01 4.60
C THR A 846 -27.62 22.04 5.57
N GLU A 847 -28.83 21.97 5.01
CA GLU A 847 -30.06 21.84 5.77
C GLU A 847 -30.05 20.53 6.55
N ARG A 848 -30.27 20.63 7.86
CA ARG A 848 -30.49 19.46 8.74
C ARG A 848 -31.95 19.33 9.11
N VAL A 849 -32.63 20.46 9.23
CA VAL A 849 -34.04 20.55 9.59
C VAL A 849 -34.63 21.74 8.85
N ASP A 850 -35.78 21.53 8.21
CA ASP A 850 -36.74 22.59 7.90
C ASP A 850 -38.14 22.06 8.22
N ASN A 851 -38.81 22.68 9.19
CA ASN A 851 -40.08 22.19 9.69
C ASN A 851 -41.07 23.33 9.92
N ASN A 852 -42.27 23.13 9.37
CA ASN A 852 -43.41 24.04 9.50
C ASN A 852 -44.48 23.40 10.38
N ASN A 853 -44.92 24.14 11.39
CA ASN A 853 -45.95 23.69 12.32
C ASN A 853 -47.15 24.65 12.28
N GLY A 854 -48.31 24.15 11.83
CA GLY A 854 -49.55 24.92 11.78
C GLY A 854 -50.66 24.37 10.89
N SER A 855 -51.88 24.87 11.10
CA SER A 855 -53.02 24.71 10.19
C SER A 855 -53.84 26.01 9.97
N SER A 856 -53.51 27.09 10.69
CA SER A 856 -54.08 28.45 10.57
C SER A 856 -53.10 29.50 11.13
N ASN A 857 -53.41 30.80 11.07
CA ASN A 857 -52.59 31.89 11.63
C ASN A 857 -52.43 31.78 13.19
N PRO A 858 -51.23 32.00 13.78
CA PRO A 858 -49.93 32.22 13.13
C PRO A 858 -49.13 30.93 12.92
N TRP A 859 -48.55 30.72 11.73
CA TRP A 859 -47.65 29.60 11.42
C TRP A 859 -46.26 29.80 11.98
N MET A 860 -45.60 28.69 12.35
CA MET A 860 -44.24 28.71 12.86
C MET A 860 -43.33 27.84 12.00
N SER A 861 -42.25 28.44 11.50
CA SER A 861 -41.20 27.77 10.74
C SER A 861 -39.93 27.69 11.58
N THR A 862 -39.27 26.55 11.58
CA THR A 862 -37.99 26.34 12.28
C THR A 862 -37.04 25.59 11.38
N ALA A 863 -35.85 26.14 11.18
CA ALA A 863 -34.84 25.54 10.34
C ALA A 863 -33.45 25.56 11.00
N VAL A 864 -32.67 24.50 10.76
CA VAL A 864 -31.33 24.29 11.32
C VAL A 864 -30.39 23.91 10.18
N TYR A 865 -29.25 24.59 10.12
CA TYR A 865 -28.25 24.44 9.08
C TYR A 865 -26.85 24.32 9.67
N ASP A 866 -25.94 23.68 8.95
CA ASP A 866 -24.51 23.74 9.26
C ASP A 866 -23.63 23.82 8.01
N SER A 867 -22.35 24.13 8.22
CA SER A 867 -21.37 24.30 7.15
C SER A 867 -20.92 23.02 6.48
N ASN A 868 -21.35 21.86 6.98
CA ASN A 868 -20.99 20.51 6.50
C ASN A 868 -19.49 20.34 6.22
N GLY A 869 -18.68 21.00 7.05
CA GLY A 869 -17.26 21.18 6.85
C GLY A 869 -16.73 22.37 7.64
N VAL A 870 -15.42 22.53 7.61
CA VAL A 870 -14.70 23.59 8.32
C VAL A 870 -15.16 24.98 7.85
N ALA A 871 -15.47 25.86 8.80
CA ALA A 871 -15.75 27.27 8.57
C ALA A 871 -14.43 28.04 8.44
N ALA A 872 -14.40 29.05 7.55
CA ALA A 872 -13.22 29.88 7.39
C ALA A 872 -12.90 30.63 8.70
N VAL A 873 -11.62 30.96 8.93
CA VAL A 873 -11.20 31.87 10.00
C VAL A 873 -11.68 33.29 9.66
N GLY A 874 -12.01 34.09 10.67
CA GLY A 874 -12.51 35.46 10.52
C GLY A 874 -14.02 35.59 10.71
N LEU A 875 -14.61 36.70 10.24
CA LEU A 875 -16.03 37.00 10.45
C LEU A 875 -16.97 36.01 9.75
N GLN A 876 -17.92 35.47 10.49
CA GLN A 876 -18.93 34.50 10.03
C GLN A 876 -20.34 35.03 10.31
N SER A 877 -21.26 34.81 9.37
CA SER A 877 -22.71 34.99 9.56
C SER A 877 -23.46 34.14 8.53
N VAL A 878 -24.74 33.89 8.77
CA VAL A 878 -25.60 33.09 7.88
C VAL A 878 -26.86 33.90 7.55
N TYR A 879 -27.27 33.89 6.29
CA TYR A 879 -28.56 34.47 5.89
C TYR A 879 -29.58 33.36 5.68
N GLY A 880 -30.67 33.39 6.43
CA GLY A 880 -31.85 32.58 6.22
C GLY A 880 -32.88 33.38 5.42
N THR A 881 -33.24 32.91 4.23
CA THR A 881 -34.34 33.47 3.44
C THR A 881 -35.58 32.62 3.68
N LEU A 882 -36.64 33.22 4.21
CA LEU A 882 -37.94 32.58 4.34
C LEU A 882 -38.72 32.79 3.04
N ALA A 883 -39.06 31.69 2.35
CA ALA A 883 -40.03 31.68 1.27
C ALA A 883 -41.40 31.33 1.87
N PRO A 884 -42.28 32.32 2.17
CA PRO A 884 -43.61 32.04 2.72
C PRO A 884 -44.45 31.25 1.71
N GLY A 885 -45.28 30.32 2.18
CA GLY A 885 -46.17 29.55 1.30
C GLY A 885 -47.21 30.41 0.57
N SER A 886 -47.58 31.56 1.15
CA SER A 886 -48.38 32.65 0.58
C SER A 886 -48.29 33.88 1.51
N GLY A 887 -48.33 35.11 0.98
CA GLY A 887 -48.14 36.36 1.76
C GLY A 887 -46.88 37.15 1.37
N THR A 888 -46.68 38.36 1.93
CA THR A 888 -45.56 39.28 1.58
C THR A 888 -44.59 39.57 2.74
N SER A 889 -44.79 39.05 3.95
CA SER A 889 -43.98 39.39 5.12
C SER A 889 -43.92 38.27 6.17
N ALA A 890 -42.81 38.21 6.92
CA ALA A 890 -42.75 37.53 8.22
C ALA A 890 -43.07 38.55 9.32
N ASN A 891 -43.82 38.14 10.36
CA ASN A 891 -44.21 39.05 11.43
C ASN A 891 -43.10 39.17 12.49
N ALA A 892 -42.53 38.05 12.89
CA ALA A 892 -41.41 37.98 13.82
C ALA A 892 -40.38 36.95 13.38
N MET A 893 -39.09 37.30 13.43
CA MET A 893 -37.99 36.40 13.10
C MET A 893 -36.90 36.42 14.18
N SER A 894 -36.41 35.23 14.49
CA SER A 894 -35.36 34.99 15.45
C SER A 894 -34.33 34.03 14.84
N SER A 895 -33.07 34.22 15.19
CA SER A 895 -31.99 33.35 14.73
C SER A 895 -30.86 33.21 15.74
N TRP A 896 -30.09 32.14 15.56
CA TRP A 896 -28.88 31.84 16.31
C TRP A 896 -27.78 31.37 15.36
N VAL A 897 -26.53 31.68 15.68
CA VAL A 897 -25.35 31.11 15.02
C VAL A 897 -24.30 30.76 16.08
N GLY A 898 -23.63 29.62 15.90
CA GLY A 898 -22.55 29.17 16.75
C GLY A 898 -21.44 28.48 15.97
N LEU A 899 -20.21 28.57 16.50
CA LEU A 899 -19.03 27.87 15.98
C LEU A 899 -18.65 26.74 16.94
N ILE A 900 -18.90 25.50 16.54
CA ILE A 900 -18.50 24.32 17.33
C ILE A 900 -17.03 24.01 17.10
N LYS A 901 -16.26 23.87 18.19
CA LYS A 901 -14.83 23.56 18.16
C LYS A 901 -14.61 22.03 18.09
N PRO A 902 -13.55 21.55 17.41
CA PRO A 902 -13.18 20.13 17.45
C PRO A 902 -12.74 19.73 18.87
N ALA A 903 -12.80 18.44 19.19
CA ALA A 903 -12.18 17.93 20.42
C ALA A 903 -10.67 18.22 20.41
N GLU A 904 -10.09 18.45 21.59
CA GLU A 904 -8.66 18.76 21.71
C GLU A 904 -7.81 17.66 21.05
N ALA A 905 -6.76 18.08 20.33
CA ALA A 905 -5.88 17.15 19.66
C ALA A 905 -5.18 16.24 20.70
N ALA A 906 -5.15 14.93 20.43
CA ALA A 906 -4.55 13.97 21.34
C ALA A 906 -3.05 14.28 21.53
N GLN A 907 -2.68 14.75 22.73
CA GLN A 907 -1.30 15.18 23.07
C GLN A 907 -0.27 14.04 22.96
N ALA A 908 -0.72 12.79 23.03
CA ALA A 908 0.09 11.61 22.77
C ALA A 908 -0.65 10.65 21.84
N GLY A 909 0.08 9.97 20.95
CA GLY A 909 -0.50 8.97 20.06
C GLY A 909 0.54 8.08 19.40
N THR A 910 0.19 7.54 18.23
CA THR A 910 1.02 6.56 17.52
C THR A 910 1.54 7.16 16.22
N ALA A 911 2.86 7.29 16.11
CA ALA A 911 3.51 7.55 14.83
C ALA A 911 3.55 6.23 14.04
N ALA A 912 3.08 6.20 12.80
CA ALA A 912 3.07 4.97 12.01
C ALA A 912 3.33 5.21 10.51
N ALA A 913 4.04 4.26 9.89
CA ALA A 913 4.34 4.23 8.46
C ALA A 913 4.18 2.81 7.91
N TYR A 914 3.87 2.71 6.61
CA TYR A 914 3.85 1.46 5.85
C TYR A 914 4.48 1.66 4.48
N THR A 915 4.83 0.58 3.80
CA THR A 915 5.27 0.65 2.40
C THR A 915 4.08 0.92 1.48
N ASN A 916 4.20 1.84 0.53
CA ASN A 916 3.11 2.13 -0.41
C ASN A 916 2.79 0.96 -1.37
N THR A 917 3.72 0.03 -1.53
CA THR A 917 3.55 -1.24 -2.24
C THR A 917 3.34 -2.40 -1.27
N THR A 918 2.59 -3.41 -1.73
CA THR A 918 2.47 -4.71 -1.07
C THR A 918 3.44 -5.69 -1.72
N VAL A 919 4.08 -6.54 -0.92
CA VAL A 919 4.85 -7.69 -1.40
C VAL A 919 3.88 -8.75 -1.91
N ASP A 920 3.99 -9.12 -3.18
CA ASP A 920 3.20 -10.21 -3.74
C ASP A 920 3.84 -11.56 -3.36
N ILE A 921 3.02 -12.44 -2.77
CA ILE A 921 3.40 -13.83 -2.42
C ILE A 921 2.46 -14.84 -3.07
N SER A 922 1.65 -14.43 -4.06
CA SER A 922 0.68 -15.32 -4.70
C SER A 922 1.30 -16.50 -5.43
N ASP A 923 2.53 -16.33 -5.91
CA ASP A 923 3.27 -17.39 -6.58
C ASP A 923 4.05 -18.28 -5.60
N VAL A 924 4.03 -17.96 -4.29
CA VAL A 924 4.74 -18.75 -3.27
C VAL A 924 4.01 -20.06 -3.08
N ASP A 925 4.67 -21.16 -3.42
CA ASP A 925 4.15 -22.50 -3.24
C ASP A 925 3.76 -22.72 -1.76
N GLU A 926 2.57 -23.27 -1.53
CA GLU A 926 2.01 -23.50 -0.19
C GLU A 926 2.93 -24.39 0.68
N THR A 927 3.72 -25.26 0.05
CA THR A 927 4.72 -26.07 0.74
C THR A 927 5.86 -25.22 1.33
N VAL A 928 6.19 -24.07 0.75
CA VAL A 928 7.19 -23.12 1.28
C VAL A 928 6.65 -22.43 2.51
N ILE A 929 5.42 -21.91 2.45
CA ILE A 929 4.75 -21.28 3.61
C ILE A 929 4.62 -22.30 4.74
N THR A 930 4.19 -23.53 4.42
CA THR A 930 4.07 -24.62 5.41
C THR A 930 5.43 -24.99 6.00
N SER A 931 6.47 -25.08 5.17
CA SER A 931 7.83 -25.38 5.64
C SER A 931 8.40 -24.24 6.47
N ALA A 932 8.03 -22.98 6.22
CA ALA A 932 8.29 -21.83 7.05
C ALA A 932 7.35 -21.73 8.28
N LYS A 933 6.70 -22.84 8.64
CA LYS A 933 5.74 -22.99 9.77
C LYS A 933 4.55 -22.03 9.71
N GLY A 934 4.21 -21.57 8.51
CA GLY A 934 3.16 -20.59 8.28
C GLY A 934 3.45 -19.24 8.93
N LYS A 935 4.73 -18.89 9.15
CA LYS A 935 5.13 -17.66 9.84
C LYS A 935 5.88 -16.71 8.92
N VAL A 936 5.79 -15.43 9.26
CA VAL A 936 6.58 -14.34 8.68
C VAL A 936 7.20 -13.53 9.81
N THR A 937 8.47 -13.17 9.69
CA THR A 937 9.19 -12.35 10.66
C THR A 937 9.45 -10.97 10.06
N ILE A 938 9.03 -9.93 10.76
CA ILE A 938 9.42 -8.55 10.46
C ILE A 938 10.58 -8.15 11.38
N THR A 939 11.57 -7.46 10.83
CA THR A 939 12.70 -6.89 11.56
C THR A 939 12.84 -5.43 11.18
N ALA A 940 13.20 -4.55 12.10
CA ALA A 940 13.52 -3.16 11.80
C ALA A 940 14.41 -2.57 12.90
N GLN A 941 15.23 -1.58 12.56
CA GLN A 941 16.00 -0.81 13.53
C GLN A 941 15.34 0.54 13.76
N PHE A 942 15.34 1.03 15.01
CA PHE A 942 14.66 2.27 15.41
C PHE A 942 15.59 3.17 16.23
N LEU A 943 15.42 4.48 16.05
CA LEU A 943 16.00 5.54 16.88
C LEU A 943 14.97 6.65 17.08
N GLY A 944 14.74 7.08 18.31
CA GLY A 944 13.77 8.14 18.63
C GLY A 944 14.42 9.50 18.88
N SER A 945 13.67 10.59 18.77
CA SER A 945 14.01 11.85 19.47
C SER A 945 13.81 11.72 20.99
N THR A 946 12.98 10.75 21.40
CA THR A 946 12.71 10.37 22.78
C THR A 946 12.59 8.85 22.84
N ALA A 947 12.97 8.25 23.97
CA ALA A 947 12.86 6.81 24.15
C ALA A 947 11.42 6.31 23.95
N GLY A 948 11.26 5.08 23.45
CA GLY A 948 9.96 4.55 23.11
C GLY A 948 9.95 3.06 22.84
N THR A 949 8.76 2.54 22.57
CA THR A 949 8.57 1.14 22.18
C THR A 949 8.02 1.11 20.76
N PRO A 950 8.70 0.45 19.82
CA PRO A 950 8.17 0.26 18.49
C PRO A 950 7.09 -0.83 18.53
N ALA A 951 6.10 -0.72 17.66
CA ALA A 951 5.20 -1.80 17.33
C ALA A 951 5.42 -2.15 15.86
N LEU A 952 5.89 -3.37 15.62
CA LEU A 952 6.06 -3.92 14.29
C LEU A 952 4.79 -4.66 13.91
N GLY A 953 4.36 -4.53 12.66
CA GLY A 953 3.16 -5.19 12.18
C GLY A 953 3.24 -5.56 10.70
N VAL A 954 2.35 -6.46 10.32
CA VAL A 954 2.17 -6.93 8.95
C VAL A 954 0.67 -6.92 8.63
N GLU A 955 0.31 -6.27 7.54
CA GLU A 955 -1.02 -6.36 6.97
C GLU A 955 -1.04 -7.47 5.91
N PHE A 956 -2.05 -8.33 5.98
CA PHE A 956 -2.24 -9.47 5.08
C PHE A 956 -3.40 -9.19 4.13
N PHE A 957 -3.21 -9.52 2.85
CA PHE A 957 -4.18 -9.25 1.81
C PHE A 957 -4.49 -10.52 1.01
N ARG A 958 -5.73 -10.61 0.56
CA ARG A 958 -6.15 -11.50 -0.53
C ARG A 958 -6.47 -10.63 -1.74
N ALA A 959 -5.69 -10.79 -2.80
CA ALA A 959 -5.51 -9.81 -3.86
C ALA A 959 -5.25 -8.40 -3.28
N ASN A 960 -6.19 -7.47 -3.48
CA ASN A 960 -6.10 -6.09 -2.98
C ASN A 960 -6.96 -5.83 -1.73
N GLN A 961 -7.61 -6.87 -1.17
CA GLN A 961 -8.46 -6.73 0.00
C GLN A 961 -7.69 -7.14 1.25
N LYS A 962 -7.57 -6.23 2.24
CA LYS A 962 -7.00 -6.56 3.56
C LYS A 962 -7.89 -7.60 4.23
N ILE A 963 -7.30 -8.73 4.63
CA ILE A 963 -8.00 -9.82 5.33
C ILE A 963 -7.71 -9.79 6.83
N SER A 964 -6.51 -9.41 7.24
CA SER A 964 -6.13 -9.25 8.64
C SER A 964 -4.91 -8.33 8.78
N GLU A 965 -4.61 -7.99 10.02
CA GLU A 965 -3.43 -7.24 10.43
C GLU A 965 -2.96 -7.82 11.75
N ALA A 966 -1.65 -8.03 11.88
CA ALA A 966 -1.03 -8.46 13.11
C ALA A 966 0.05 -7.44 13.52
N ALA A 967 0.19 -7.20 14.82
CA ALA A 967 1.23 -6.34 15.34
C ALA A 967 1.71 -6.85 16.71
N ALA A 968 2.99 -6.65 17.01
CA ALA A 968 3.62 -6.97 18.28
C ALA A 968 4.58 -5.85 18.68
N LEU A 969 4.78 -5.70 19.99
CA LEU A 969 5.75 -4.76 20.54
C LEU A 969 7.17 -5.29 20.30
N GLY A 970 8.04 -4.43 19.80
CA GLY A 970 9.47 -4.70 19.65
C GLY A 970 10.28 -4.32 20.89
N ALA A 971 11.60 -4.39 20.75
CA ALA A 971 12.53 -3.94 21.78
C ALA A 971 12.45 -2.41 21.94
N PRO A 972 12.40 -1.86 23.16
CA PRO A 972 12.39 -0.40 23.36
C PRO A 972 13.63 0.26 22.75
N PHE A 973 13.43 1.34 21.98
CA PHE A 973 14.50 2.17 21.41
C PHE A 973 14.79 3.38 22.30
N ASN A 974 16.00 3.93 22.18
CA ASN A 974 16.44 5.13 22.90
C ASN A 974 16.65 6.31 21.91
N ASP A 975 17.33 7.36 22.35
CA ASP A 975 17.60 8.59 21.61
C ASP A 975 19.07 8.74 21.14
N THR A 976 19.89 7.72 21.39
CA THR A 976 21.33 7.77 21.16
C THR A 976 21.80 6.68 20.19
N ASP A 977 21.31 5.45 20.37
CA ASP A 977 21.73 4.25 19.66
C ASP A 977 20.54 3.62 18.92
N TRP A 978 20.85 3.06 17.77
CA TRP A 978 19.86 2.32 17.00
C TRP A 978 19.57 0.96 17.64
N VAL A 979 18.28 0.70 17.89
CA VAL A 979 17.83 -0.54 18.50
C VAL A 979 17.10 -1.41 17.49
N LYS A 980 17.60 -2.62 17.29
CA LYS A 980 16.94 -3.64 16.46
C LYS A 980 15.76 -4.25 17.18
N SER A 981 14.66 -4.38 16.47
CA SER A 981 13.42 -5.00 16.94
C SER A 981 12.88 -5.95 15.89
N TRP A 982 12.22 -7.02 16.33
CA TRP A 982 11.60 -7.99 15.44
C TRP A 982 10.34 -8.60 16.06
N ALA A 983 9.51 -9.17 15.19
CA ALA A 983 8.32 -9.91 15.60
C ALA A 983 7.96 -10.95 14.52
N SER A 984 7.47 -12.11 14.95
CA SER A 984 6.97 -13.15 14.04
C SER A 984 5.45 -13.28 14.14
N PHE A 985 4.79 -13.43 12.99
CA PHE A 985 3.33 -13.51 12.86
C PHE A 985 2.92 -14.74 12.07
N ASP A 986 1.75 -15.30 12.39
CA ASP A 986 1.14 -16.33 11.58
C ASP A 986 0.56 -15.72 10.29
N VAL A 987 0.87 -16.34 9.15
CA VAL A 987 0.37 -15.99 7.83
C VAL A 987 -1.03 -16.61 7.68
N PRO A 988 -2.11 -15.80 7.58
CA PRO A 988 -3.46 -16.33 7.42
C PRO A 988 -3.61 -17.10 6.09
N ALA A 989 -4.46 -18.13 6.11
CA ALA A 989 -4.76 -18.92 4.92
C ALA A 989 -5.33 -18.07 3.77
N GLY A 990 -4.79 -18.27 2.56
CA GLY A 990 -5.16 -17.54 1.36
C GLY A 990 -4.70 -16.08 1.34
N THR A 991 -3.64 -15.76 2.07
CA THR A 991 -2.86 -14.53 1.89
C THR A 991 -2.15 -14.61 0.54
N THR A 992 -2.31 -13.59 -0.30
CA THR A 992 -1.61 -13.46 -1.57
C THR A 992 -0.65 -12.28 -1.58
N ARG A 993 -0.82 -11.31 -0.67
CA ARG A 993 0.09 -10.17 -0.54
C ARG A 993 0.26 -9.76 0.92
N MET A 994 1.42 -9.19 1.25
CA MET A 994 1.74 -8.70 2.59
C MET A 994 2.26 -7.27 2.53
N ARG A 995 2.06 -6.50 3.59
CA ARG A 995 2.63 -5.16 3.73
C ARG A 995 3.19 -4.95 5.14
N PRO A 996 4.49 -4.65 5.28
CA PRO A 996 5.04 -4.27 6.58
C PRO A 996 4.49 -2.92 7.02
N LYS A 997 4.26 -2.80 8.33
CA LYS A 997 3.80 -1.59 9.01
C LYS A 997 4.66 -1.40 10.25
N LEU A 998 5.26 -0.23 10.38
CA LEU A 998 6.06 0.13 11.54
C LEU A 998 5.38 1.27 12.28
N SER A 999 5.45 1.23 13.60
CA SER A 999 4.88 2.29 14.42
C SER A 999 5.62 2.47 15.72
N ALA A 1000 5.45 3.62 16.35
CA ALA A 1000 5.94 3.91 17.69
C ALA A 1000 4.79 4.47 18.52
N ILE A 1001 4.55 3.86 19.68
CA ILE A 1001 3.44 4.21 20.56
C ILE A 1001 3.85 5.27 21.60
N GLY A 1002 2.86 6.01 22.11
CA GLY A 1002 3.06 7.01 23.16
C GLY A 1002 3.97 8.16 22.75
N ARG A 1003 3.86 8.62 21.49
CA ARG A 1003 4.64 9.75 20.95
C ARG A 1003 3.93 11.06 21.24
N SER A 1004 4.68 12.05 21.72
CA SER A 1004 4.22 13.43 21.90
C SER A 1004 4.25 14.18 20.58
N VAL A 1005 3.48 15.26 20.47
CA VAL A 1005 3.49 16.10 19.26
C VAL A 1005 4.89 16.65 19.01
N GLY A 1006 5.42 16.41 17.81
CA GLY A 1006 6.79 16.76 17.41
C GLY A 1006 7.82 15.65 17.62
N ASP A 1007 7.50 14.57 18.36
CA ASP A 1007 8.41 13.44 18.50
C ASP A 1007 8.68 12.80 17.13
N THR A 1008 9.95 12.51 16.89
CA THR A 1008 10.41 11.83 15.68
C THR A 1008 10.90 10.43 16.02
N VAL A 1009 10.69 9.50 15.08
CA VAL A 1009 11.23 8.15 15.14
C VAL A 1009 11.82 7.81 13.78
N GLN A 1010 13.13 7.67 13.74
CA GLN A 1010 13.85 7.16 12.60
C GLN A 1010 13.80 5.63 12.59
N PHE A 1011 13.66 5.06 11.40
CA PHE A 1011 13.70 3.63 11.20
C PHE A 1011 14.41 3.28 9.88
N ASP A 1012 15.16 2.18 9.89
CA ASP A 1012 15.96 1.68 8.78
C ASP A 1012 16.11 0.14 8.86
N ARG A 1013 16.71 -0.47 7.84
CA ARG A 1013 16.98 -1.92 7.75
C ARG A 1013 15.75 -2.78 8.06
N VAL A 1014 14.66 -2.47 7.36
CA VAL A 1014 13.40 -3.20 7.49
C VAL A 1014 13.47 -4.51 6.72
N GLY A 1015 13.29 -5.62 7.43
CA GLY A 1015 13.21 -6.97 6.89
C GLY A 1015 11.79 -7.53 7.01
N LEU A 1016 11.34 -8.25 5.99
CA LEU A 1016 10.19 -9.15 6.05
C LEU A 1016 10.67 -10.50 5.52
N SER A 1017 10.86 -11.52 6.36
CA SER A 1017 11.35 -12.85 5.95
C SER A 1017 10.33 -13.94 6.27
N LEU A 1018 10.31 -15.00 5.46
CA LEU A 1018 9.50 -16.19 5.77
C LEU A 1018 10.16 -16.99 6.89
N GLY A 1019 9.34 -17.54 7.78
CA GLY A 1019 9.79 -18.31 8.93
C GLY A 1019 9.69 -17.53 10.23
N SER A 1020 10.07 -18.20 11.31
CA SER A 1020 10.19 -17.62 12.64
C SER A 1020 11.61 -17.76 13.14
N THR A 1021 12.16 -16.71 13.72
CA THR A 1021 13.33 -16.89 14.56
C THR A 1021 12.94 -17.52 15.90
N PRO A 1022 13.79 -18.40 16.46
CA PRO A 1022 13.61 -18.86 17.83
C PRO A 1022 13.51 -17.69 18.80
N GLU A 1023 12.70 -17.84 19.85
CA GLU A 1023 12.53 -16.81 20.86
C GLU A 1023 13.88 -16.45 21.51
N GLY A 1024 14.20 -15.16 21.54
CA GLY A 1024 15.49 -14.66 22.06
C GLY A 1024 16.67 -14.72 21.08
N VAL A 1025 16.48 -15.26 19.87
CA VAL A 1025 17.49 -15.20 18.81
C VAL A 1025 17.19 -14.01 17.90
N GLU A 1026 18.19 -13.14 17.75
CA GLU A 1026 18.11 -11.97 16.88
C GLU A 1026 18.10 -12.41 15.40
N PRO A 1027 17.07 -12.07 14.61
CA PRO A 1027 17.06 -12.37 13.18
C PRO A 1027 18.16 -11.63 12.47
N THR A 1028 18.85 -12.30 11.55
CA THR A 1028 19.83 -11.61 10.71
C THR A 1028 19.16 -10.76 9.66
N TRP A 1029 19.62 -9.53 9.54
CA TRP A 1029 19.26 -8.69 8.42
C TRP A 1029 20.09 -9.07 7.18
N ARG A 1030 19.40 -9.10 6.04
CA ARG A 1030 19.95 -9.40 4.72
C ARG A 1030 19.35 -8.43 3.70
N ASP A 1031 20.16 -8.01 2.74
CA ASP A 1031 19.68 -7.25 1.59
C ASP A 1031 18.64 -8.07 0.81
N GLY A 1032 17.49 -7.46 0.53
CA GLY A 1032 16.40 -8.09 -0.20
C GLY A 1032 16.46 -7.84 -1.70
N THR A 1033 15.66 -8.60 -2.47
CA THR A 1033 15.62 -8.50 -3.94
C THR A 1033 14.19 -8.44 -4.44
N ALA A 1034 13.95 -7.72 -5.55
CA ALA A 1034 12.60 -7.56 -6.12
C ALA A 1034 12.13 -8.72 -7.01
N ARG A 1035 12.96 -9.75 -7.21
CA ARG A 1035 12.75 -10.79 -8.22
C ARG A 1035 12.04 -12.04 -7.67
N PRO A 1036 10.99 -12.52 -8.34
CA PRO A 1036 10.32 -13.77 -7.98
C PRO A 1036 11.21 -15.01 -8.07
N GLU A 1037 12.18 -14.99 -8.98
CA GLU A 1037 13.12 -16.08 -9.25
C GLU A 1037 14.27 -16.18 -8.23
N HIS A 1038 14.28 -15.38 -7.17
CA HIS A 1038 15.33 -15.46 -6.16
C HIS A 1038 14.89 -16.28 -4.95
N PRO A 1039 15.78 -17.11 -4.38
CA PRO A 1039 15.47 -17.85 -3.19
C PRO A 1039 15.18 -16.92 -2.02
N VAL A 1040 14.08 -17.17 -1.33
CA VAL A 1040 13.62 -16.41 -0.17
C VAL A 1040 13.69 -17.22 1.12
N TRP A 1041 13.75 -18.54 1.00
CA TRP A 1041 13.79 -19.45 2.12
C TRP A 1041 14.59 -20.71 1.77
N SER A 1042 15.29 -21.30 2.73
CA SER A 1042 16.05 -22.53 2.52
C SER A 1042 15.88 -23.52 3.66
N LYS A 1043 16.03 -24.80 3.33
CA LYS A 1043 16.11 -25.89 4.29
C LYS A 1043 17.08 -26.98 3.83
N PRO A 1044 17.71 -27.69 4.76
CA PRO A 1044 18.41 -28.92 4.47
C PRO A 1044 17.44 -30.09 4.23
N ILE A 1045 17.77 -30.97 3.28
CA ILE A 1045 17.25 -32.34 3.20
C ILE A 1045 18.38 -33.27 3.61
N ILE A 1046 18.06 -34.22 4.51
CA ILE A 1046 19.02 -35.24 4.97
C ILE A 1046 18.58 -36.58 4.41
N GLU A 1047 19.52 -37.28 3.80
CA GLU A 1047 19.36 -38.67 3.44
C GLU A 1047 20.30 -39.54 4.26
N TYR A 1048 19.87 -40.77 4.49
CA TYR A 1048 20.63 -41.78 5.22
C TYR A 1048 20.77 -43.07 4.41
N GLN A 1049 21.74 -43.85 4.84
CA GLN A 1049 21.99 -45.19 4.33
C GLN A 1049 22.44 -46.10 5.47
N ASP A 1050 21.80 -47.26 5.58
CA ASP A 1050 22.13 -48.30 6.56
C ASP A 1050 23.02 -49.37 5.92
N ASP A 1051 23.97 -49.88 6.71
CA ASP A 1051 24.64 -51.15 6.50
C ASP A 1051 23.97 -52.18 7.41
N ASP A 1052 23.30 -53.16 6.81
CA ASP A 1052 22.63 -54.27 7.50
C ASP A 1052 23.56 -55.47 7.73
N GLY A 1053 24.88 -55.28 7.56
CA GLY A 1053 25.90 -56.32 7.63
C GLY A 1053 26.19 -56.99 6.28
N THR A 1054 25.45 -56.64 5.22
CA THR A 1054 25.78 -57.03 3.83
C THR A 1054 26.48 -55.93 3.03
N GLY A 1055 26.76 -54.79 3.66
CA GLY A 1055 27.27 -53.57 3.06
C GLY A 1055 26.16 -52.54 2.83
N TYR A 1056 26.56 -51.32 2.47
CA TYR A 1056 25.61 -50.28 2.07
C TYR A 1056 24.93 -50.65 0.76
N GLY A 1057 23.60 -50.56 0.70
CA GLY A 1057 22.84 -50.78 -0.55
C GLY A 1057 23.16 -49.76 -1.65
N ASP A 1058 22.40 -49.74 -2.74
CA ASP A 1058 22.61 -48.75 -3.82
C ASP A 1058 21.79 -47.46 -3.63
N ALA A 1059 20.83 -47.45 -2.70
CA ALA A 1059 19.81 -46.40 -2.60
C ALA A 1059 19.87 -45.63 -1.27
N TRP A 1060 20.05 -44.31 -1.37
CA TRP A 1060 19.86 -43.35 -0.29
C TRP A 1060 18.36 -43.13 -0.01
N ARG A 1061 18.00 -42.88 1.25
CA ARG A 1061 16.62 -42.68 1.70
C ARG A 1061 16.49 -41.37 2.46
N VAL A 1062 15.42 -40.62 2.23
CA VAL A 1062 15.11 -39.41 3.00
C VAL A 1062 14.89 -39.79 4.46
N LEU A 1063 15.47 -39.02 5.38
CA LEU A 1063 15.38 -39.28 6.81
C LEU A 1063 13.92 -39.16 7.30
N PRO A 1064 13.35 -40.18 7.95
CA PRO A 1064 11.94 -40.14 8.36
C PRO A 1064 11.71 -39.09 9.45
N GLY A 1065 10.55 -38.43 9.42
CA GLY A 1065 10.20 -37.35 10.34
C GLY A 1065 10.52 -35.93 9.84
N GLN A 1066 11.34 -35.79 8.80
CA GLN A 1066 11.69 -34.48 8.22
C GLN A 1066 10.51 -33.71 7.61
N LYS A 1067 9.43 -34.38 7.19
CA LYS A 1067 8.23 -33.69 6.70
C LYS A 1067 7.37 -33.11 7.82
N THR A 1068 7.40 -33.72 9.00
CA THR A 1068 6.57 -33.31 10.16
C THR A 1068 7.29 -32.29 11.02
N VAL A 1069 8.58 -32.51 11.27
CA VAL A 1069 9.49 -31.55 11.93
C VAL A 1069 10.63 -31.29 10.96
N GLY A 1070 10.46 -30.24 10.15
CA GLY A 1070 11.45 -29.81 9.17
C GLY A 1070 12.79 -29.49 9.84
N ALA A 1071 13.86 -29.98 9.25
CA ALA A 1071 15.20 -29.47 9.53
C ALA A 1071 15.28 -28.05 8.94
N GLU A 1072 15.70 -27.08 9.75
CA GLU A 1072 15.81 -25.67 9.36
C GLU A 1072 17.14 -25.13 9.87
N PHE A 1073 17.85 -24.36 9.05
CA PHE A 1073 19.03 -23.64 9.51
C PHE A 1073 18.61 -22.52 10.46
N GLU A 1074 19.38 -22.32 11.52
CA GLU A 1074 19.29 -21.11 12.32
C GLU A 1074 19.73 -19.92 11.45
N ASP A 1075 18.81 -18.98 11.18
CA ASP A 1075 19.07 -17.83 10.30
C ASP A 1075 20.37 -17.09 10.62
N ALA A 1076 20.68 -16.92 11.91
CA ALA A 1076 21.84 -16.13 12.33
C ALA A 1076 23.18 -16.82 12.03
N SER A 1077 23.33 -18.06 12.50
CA SER A 1077 24.59 -18.81 12.42
C SER A 1077 24.70 -19.71 11.20
N GLY A 1078 23.61 -19.92 10.48
CA GLY A 1078 23.49 -20.95 9.47
C GLY A 1078 23.59 -22.37 10.04
N ASN A 1079 23.66 -22.56 11.37
CA ASN A 1079 23.80 -23.89 11.95
C ASN A 1079 22.48 -24.65 11.90
N LEU A 1080 22.56 -25.94 11.59
CA LEU A 1080 21.50 -26.90 11.81
C LEU A 1080 21.96 -27.88 12.87
N LEU A 1081 21.10 -28.07 13.87
CA LEU A 1081 21.12 -29.24 14.73
C LEU A 1081 19.85 -30.05 14.46
N TYR A 1082 20.02 -31.26 13.95
CA TYR A 1082 18.91 -32.20 13.74
C TYR A 1082 19.14 -33.48 14.54
N THR A 1083 18.08 -34.10 15.06
CA THR A 1083 18.21 -35.37 15.79
C THR A 1083 17.51 -36.48 15.00
N ASP A 1084 18.27 -37.45 14.51
CA ASP A 1084 17.72 -38.69 13.96
C ASP A 1084 17.27 -39.60 15.10
N HIS A 1085 15.97 -39.71 15.29
CA HIS A 1085 15.36 -40.61 16.27
C HIS A 1085 15.13 -42.03 15.74
N THR A 1086 15.39 -42.28 14.45
CA THR A 1086 15.01 -43.50 13.71
C THR A 1086 16.11 -44.53 13.56
N ILE A 1087 17.28 -44.24 14.12
CA ILE A 1087 18.45 -45.07 13.93
C ILE A 1087 18.31 -46.47 14.52
N VAL A 1088 18.82 -47.48 13.81
CA VAL A 1088 18.82 -48.85 14.28
C VAL A 1088 20.10 -49.09 15.10
N PRO A 1089 19.99 -49.54 16.35
CA PRO A 1089 21.16 -49.90 17.14
C PRO A 1089 21.98 -51.02 16.47
N LEU A 1090 23.29 -51.03 16.69
CA LEU A 1090 24.30 -51.92 16.11
C LEU A 1090 24.45 -51.92 14.58
N HIS A 1091 23.64 -51.14 13.86
CA HIS A 1091 23.83 -50.91 12.42
C HIS A 1091 24.75 -49.70 12.20
N ASN A 1092 25.56 -49.77 11.13
CA ASN A 1092 26.31 -48.60 10.69
C ASN A 1092 25.41 -47.73 9.83
N ARG A 1093 25.30 -46.45 10.17
CA ARG A 1093 24.57 -45.47 9.36
C ARG A 1093 25.50 -44.38 8.88
N ARG A 1094 25.32 -43.97 7.61
CA ARG A 1094 25.90 -42.76 7.03
C ARG A 1094 24.81 -41.80 6.60
N TYR A 1095 25.15 -40.52 6.55
CA TYR A 1095 24.25 -39.44 6.16
C TYR A 1095 24.85 -38.61 5.04
N ARG A 1096 23.99 -37.98 4.25
CA ARG A 1096 24.38 -36.91 3.33
C ARG A 1096 23.32 -35.82 3.34
N VAL A 1097 23.71 -34.61 2.96
CA VAL A 1097 22.84 -33.44 3.09
C VAL A 1097 22.90 -32.60 1.81
N GLN A 1098 21.79 -31.96 1.50
CA GLN A 1098 21.65 -30.99 0.41
C GLN A 1098 20.87 -29.79 0.93
N THR A 1099 21.25 -28.57 0.56
CA THR A 1099 20.42 -27.38 0.78
C THR A 1099 19.41 -27.28 -0.34
N ILE A 1100 18.17 -26.98 0.02
CA ILE A 1100 17.12 -26.63 -0.91
C ILE A 1100 16.64 -25.24 -0.57
N SER A 1101 16.78 -24.33 -1.52
CA SER A 1101 16.21 -22.99 -1.43
C SER A 1101 14.99 -22.90 -2.34
N TYR A 1102 14.05 -22.04 -1.97
CA TYR A 1102 12.78 -21.85 -2.66
C TYR A 1102 12.65 -20.39 -3.06
N GLY A 1103 12.38 -20.15 -4.34
CA GLY A 1103 12.02 -18.85 -4.88
C GLY A 1103 10.59 -18.47 -4.54
N LEU A 1104 10.26 -17.19 -4.78
CA LEU A 1104 8.90 -16.70 -4.59
C LEU A 1104 7.91 -17.35 -5.55
N ALA A 1105 8.33 -17.82 -6.72
CA ALA A 1105 7.44 -18.48 -7.69
C ALA A 1105 7.29 -20.00 -7.49
N GLY A 1106 7.76 -20.53 -6.35
CA GLY A 1106 7.82 -21.97 -6.10
C GLY A 1106 8.96 -22.67 -6.85
N ASP A 1107 9.82 -21.92 -7.55
CA ASP A 1107 11.07 -22.43 -8.10
C ASP A 1107 11.91 -23.02 -6.97
N ARG A 1108 12.39 -24.24 -7.19
CA ARG A 1108 13.21 -24.96 -6.22
C ARG A 1108 14.65 -24.93 -6.71
N TYR A 1109 15.58 -24.56 -5.86
CA TYR A 1109 17.02 -24.56 -6.13
C TYR A 1109 17.66 -25.56 -5.17
N ALA A 1110 18.46 -26.48 -5.67
CA ALA A 1110 19.05 -27.52 -4.84
C ALA A 1110 20.57 -27.53 -5.03
N SER A 1111 21.31 -27.65 -3.92
CA SER A 1111 22.76 -27.79 -3.98
C SER A 1111 23.16 -29.13 -4.62
N GLY A 1112 24.45 -29.44 -4.75
CA GLY A 1112 24.86 -30.85 -4.87
C GLY A 1112 24.51 -31.62 -3.58
N TRP A 1113 24.38 -32.95 -3.65
CA TRP A 1113 24.46 -33.76 -2.43
C TRP A 1113 25.89 -33.69 -1.88
N GLY A 1114 26.01 -33.41 -0.58
CA GLY A 1114 27.27 -33.50 0.12
C GLY A 1114 27.85 -34.92 0.12
N PRO A 1115 29.16 -35.06 0.37
CA PRO A 1115 29.76 -36.36 0.64
C PRO A 1115 29.06 -37.08 1.80
N ALA A 1116 29.18 -38.41 1.81
CA ALA A 1116 28.70 -39.20 2.93
C ALA A 1116 29.47 -38.86 4.22
N SER A 1117 28.75 -38.84 5.33
CA SER A 1117 29.30 -38.72 6.68
C SER A 1117 30.25 -39.87 7.00
N ASN A 1118 31.05 -39.66 8.04
CA ASN A 1118 31.68 -40.77 8.73
C ASN A 1118 30.62 -41.78 9.20
N GLU A 1119 31.01 -43.04 9.26
CA GLU A 1119 30.17 -44.09 9.81
C GLU A 1119 29.92 -43.82 11.28
N ALA A 1120 28.65 -43.91 11.67
CA ALA A 1120 28.29 -43.94 13.06
C ALA A 1120 27.70 -45.31 13.39
N THR A 1121 28.23 -45.94 14.43
CA THR A 1121 27.72 -47.18 15.03
C THR A 1121 27.12 -46.83 16.38
N PHE A 1122 25.94 -47.38 16.66
CA PHE A 1122 25.14 -46.97 17.80
C PHE A 1122 24.90 -48.13 18.74
N THR A 1123 24.97 -47.90 20.04
CA THR A 1123 24.54 -48.87 21.06
C THR A 1123 23.36 -48.26 21.81
N ALA A 1124 22.21 -48.92 21.80
CA ALA A 1124 21.09 -48.51 22.62
C ALA A 1124 21.21 -49.15 24.01
N LEU A 1125 20.82 -48.42 25.05
CA LEU A 1125 20.78 -48.96 26.42
C LEU A 1125 19.44 -49.61 26.75
N ASP A 1126 18.38 -49.26 26.02
CA ASP A 1126 17.00 -49.64 26.33
C ASP A 1126 16.11 -49.65 25.09
N TRP A 1127 14.94 -50.27 25.24
CA TRP A 1127 13.88 -50.20 24.24
C TRP A 1127 13.24 -48.81 24.25
N TRP A 1128 12.79 -48.36 23.08
CA TRP A 1128 12.11 -47.09 22.92
C TRP A 1128 10.85 -47.25 22.10
N LEU A 1129 9.81 -46.53 22.49
CA LEU A 1129 8.60 -46.35 21.68
C LEU A 1129 8.42 -44.85 21.44
N LYS A 1130 8.52 -44.46 20.17
CA LYS A 1130 8.66 -43.07 19.74
C LYS A 1130 7.50 -42.65 18.86
N ASP A 1131 6.98 -41.44 19.10
CA ASP A 1131 6.08 -40.75 18.17
C ASP A 1131 6.93 -39.71 17.43
N ILE A 1132 7.28 -40.01 16.18
CA ILE A 1132 8.16 -39.15 15.37
C ILE A 1132 7.47 -37.82 15.01
N SER A 1133 6.13 -37.76 15.09
CA SER A 1133 5.37 -36.52 14.89
C SER A 1133 5.30 -35.62 16.13
N ASP A 1134 5.60 -36.17 17.32
CA ASP A 1134 5.57 -35.45 18.59
C ASP A 1134 6.61 -36.03 19.56
N LEU A 1135 7.82 -35.53 19.46
CA LEU A 1135 8.99 -36.02 20.20
C LEU A 1135 8.83 -35.92 21.72
N SER A 1136 7.94 -35.04 22.22
CA SER A 1136 7.66 -34.89 23.64
C SER A 1136 7.00 -36.12 24.27
N LYS A 1137 6.48 -37.02 23.43
CA LYS A 1137 5.81 -38.25 23.84
C LYS A 1137 6.69 -39.49 23.76
N ASN A 1138 7.95 -39.36 23.32
CA ASN A 1138 8.88 -40.49 23.25
C ASN A 1138 9.06 -41.15 24.62
N LEU A 1139 8.86 -42.46 24.68
CA LEU A 1139 8.83 -43.22 25.92
C LEU A 1139 9.88 -44.31 25.90
N ARG A 1140 10.76 -44.30 26.89
CA ARG A 1140 11.67 -45.40 27.18
C ARG A 1140 10.86 -46.59 27.73
N LEU A 1141 11.09 -47.77 27.18
CA LEU A 1141 10.42 -49.00 27.56
C LEU A 1141 11.38 -49.94 28.29
N SER A 1142 10.91 -50.54 29.37
CA SER A 1142 11.54 -51.74 29.94
C SER A 1142 10.76 -52.96 29.48
N VAL A 1143 11.29 -53.71 28.52
CA VAL A 1143 10.64 -54.93 28.04
C VAL A 1143 11.07 -56.11 28.92
N ARG A 1144 10.13 -56.97 29.31
CA ARG A 1144 10.46 -58.19 30.04
C ARG A 1144 11.10 -59.18 29.07
N TRP A 1145 12.33 -59.59 29.37
CA TRP A 1145 13.05 -60.60 28.60
C TRP A 1145 12.38 -61.97 28.79
N GLU A 1146 11.53 -62.36 27.83
CA GLU A 1146 10.97 -63.70 27.63
C GLU A 1146 11.33 -64.12 26.18
N ASN A 1147 11.24 -65.40 25.80
CA ASN A 1147 11.48 -65.81 24.41
C ASN A 1147 10.49 -65.10 23.47
N LEU A 1148 10.95 -64.10 22.73
CA LEU A 1148 10.15 -63.38 21.76
C LEU A 1148 10.08 -64.23 20.48
N VAL A 1149 8.90 -64.78 20.18
CA VAL A 1149 8.64 -65.47 18.91
C VAL A 1149 7.95 -64.47 17.99
N VAL A 1150 8.68 -63.93 17.02
CA VAL A 1150 8.10 -63.19 15.90
C VAL A 1150 7.62 -64.23 14.89
N ALA A 1151 6.32 -64.49 14.84
CA ALA A 1151 5.75 -65.43 13.88
C ALA A 1151 5.47 -64.69 12.56
N THR A 1152 6.28 -64.94 11.53
CA THR A 1152 6.06 -64.42 10.18
C THR A 1152 4.90 -65.20 9.55
N ALA A 1153 3.71 -64.61 9.49
CA ALA A 1153 2.54 -65.25 8.90
C ALA A 1153 2.42 -64.86 7.42
N ASN A 1154 3.09 -65.59 6.52
CA ASN A 1154 2.92 -65.42 5.08
C ASN A 1154 1.59 -66.05 4.61
N THR A 1155 0.45 -65.39 4.83
CA THR A 1155 -0.83 -65.78 4.23
C THR A 1155 -1.03 -65.09 2.88
N ALA A 1156 -0.68 -65.79 1.79
CA ALA A 1156 -1.06 -65.41 0.44
C ALA A 1156 -2.40 -66.06 0.08
N THR A 1157 -3.41 -65.28 -0.29
CA THR A 1157 -4.67 -65.81 -0.83
C THR A 1157 -4.71 -65.57 -2.33
N GLN A 1158 -4.87 -66.64 -3.10
CA GLN A 1158 -4.87 -66.61 -4.55
C GLN A 1158 -6.31 -66.56 -5.07
N PHE A 1159 -6.67 -65.51 -5.81
CA PHE A 1159 -7.97 -65.37 -6.47
C PHE A 1159 -7.75 -65.31 -7.98
N GLN A 1160 -8.45 -66.14 -8.77
CA GLN A 1160 -8.36 -66.10 -10.23
C GLN A 1160 -9.71 -65.62 -10.83
N PRO A 1161 -9.81 -64.34 -11.21
CA PRO A 1161 -11.00 -63.82 -11.90
C PRO A 1161 -11.21 -64.53 -13.24
N LEU A 1162 -12.47 -64.71 -13.65
CA LEU A 1162 -12.80 -65.30 -14.95
C LEU A 1162 -12.37 -64.34 -16.07
N GLY A 1163 -11.35 -64.74 -16.86
CA GLY A 1163 -10.87 -63.98 -18.03
C GLY A 1163 -9.41 -63.52 -17.98
N GLU A 1164 -8.70 -63.72 -16.87
CA GLU A 1164 -7.27 -63.40 -16.74
C GLU A 1164 -6.40 -64.66 -16.82
N ASP A 1165 -5.32 -64.58 -17.60
CA ASP A 1165 -4.39 -65.69 -17.86
C ASP A 1165 -3.55 -66.10 -16.63
N TYR A 1166 -3.50 -65.24 -15.61
CA TYR A 1166 -2.76 -65.47 -14.38
C TYR A 1166 -3.63 -65.23 -13.13
N PRO A 1167 -3.45 -66.04 -12.07
CA PRO A 1167 -4.09 -65.80 -10.79
C PRO A 1167 -3.59 -64.49 -10.17
N LEU A 1168 -4.51 -63.69 -9.65
CA LEU A 1168 -4.18 -62.53 -8.83
C LEU A 1168 -3.80 -63.04 -7.44
N VAL A 1169 -2.51 -62.97 -7.11
CA VAL A 1169 -2.05 -63.25 -5.75
C VAL A 1169 -2.33 -62.01 -4.91
N ILE A 1170 -3.31 -62.09 -4.02
CA ILE A 1170 -3.51 -61.11 -2.96
C ILE A 1170 -2.65 -61.60 -1.79
N THR A 1171 -1.40 -61.17 -1.79
CA THR A 1171 -0.61 -61.16 -0.56
C THR A 1171 -1.06 -59.94 0.23
N GLU A 1172 -1.32 -60.07 1.53
CA GLU A 1172 -1.16 -58.92 2.42
C GLU A 1172 0.29 -58.47 2.25
N GLY A 1173 0.48 -57.38 1.50
CA GLY A 1173 1.80 -56.94 1.08
C GLY A 1173 2.69 -56.70 2.31
N TYR A 1174 3.97 -57.07 2.20
CA TYR A 1174 5.09 -56.65 3.04
C TYR A 1174 4.66 -55.93 4.34
N LYS A 1175 4.62 -56.67 5.48
CA LYS A 1175 4.30 -56.23 6.87
C LYS A 1175 2.85 -56.51 7.33
N SER A 1176 2.55 -57.75 7.68
CA SER A 1176 1.38 -58.11 8.52
C SER A 1176 1.80 -58.93 9.75
N ASP A 1177 3.08 -58.83 10.12
CA ASP A 1177 3.61 -59.51 11.28
C ASP A 1177 3.10 -58.81 12.54
N THR A 1178 2.35 -59.58 13.33
CA THR A 1178 1.93 -59.15 14.66
C THR A 1178 2.82 -59.81 15.70
N PHE A 1179 3.27 -59.05 16.69
CA PHE A 1179 4.01 -59.57 17.83
C PHE A 1179 3.55 -58.91 19.12
N THR A 1180 3.76 -59.59 20.25
CA THR A 1180 3.28 -59.14 21.56
C THR A 1180 4.43 -58.90 22.50
N LEU A 1181 4.44 -57.74 23.16
CA LEU A 1181 5.43 -57.36 24.16
C LEU A 1181 4.79 -57.22 25.54
N LYS A 1182 5.53 -57.66 26.57
CA LYS A 1182 5.22 -57.36 27.97
C LYS A 1182 6.13 -56.25 28.46
N ILE A 1183 5.55 -55.07 28.62
CA ILE A 1183 6.24 -53.84 29.00
C ILE A 1183 6.08 -53.61 30.50
N HIS A 1184 7.18 -53.34 31.18
CA HIS A 1184 7.22 -53.02 32.60
C HIS A 1184 7.23 -51.49 32.79
N VAL A 1185 6.20 -50.95 33.45
CA VAL A 1185 6.00 -49.50 33.62
C VAL A 1185 5.60 -49.13 35.05
N THR A 1186 5.99 -47.94 35.47
CA THR A 1186 5.48 -47.25 36.65
C THR A 1186 4.08 -46.66 36.40
N ARG A 1187 3.45 -46.08 37.42
CA ARG A 1187 2.13 -45.46 37.31
C ARG A 1187 2.10 -44.30 36.30
N GLU A 1188 3.14 -43.46 36.30
CA GLU A 1188 3.25 -42.28 35.44
C GLU A 1188 3.54 -42.69 33.99
N GLU A 1189 4.49 -43.61 33.79
CA GLU A 1189 4.80 -44.19 32.47
C GLU A 1189 3.62 -44.95 31.88
N HIS A 1190 2.81 -45.62 32.70
CA HIS A 1190 1.59 -46.29 32.23
C HIS A 1190 0.57 -45.31 31.64
N ALA A 1191 0.44 -44.11 32.22
CA ALA A 1191 -0.44 -43.09 31.69
C ALA A 1191 0.08 -42.55 30.34
N ALA A 1192 1.39 -42.28 30.25
CA ALA A 1192 2.05 -41.85 29.01
C ALA A 1192 1.95 -42.92 27.91
N LEU A 1193 2.25 -44.19 28.24
CA LEU A 1193 2.11 -45.33 27.33
C LEU A 1193 0.68 -45.44 26.80
N LYS A 1194 -0.33 -45.32 27.68
CA LYS A 1194 -1.73 -45.39 27.26
C LYS A 1194 -2.11 -44.23 26.33
N GLN A 1195 -1.62 -43.01 26.58
CA GLN A 1195 -1.85 -41.88 25.67
C GLN A 1195 -1.23 -42.13 24.30
N LEU A 1196 -0.01 -42.67 24.26
CA LEU A 1196 0.70 -42.96 23.02
C LEU A 1196 -0.02 -44.03 22.19
N LEU A 1197 -0.39 -45.14 22.82
CA LEU A 1197 -1.07 -46.25 22.16
C LEU A 1197 -2.50 -45.88 21.71
N ASN A 1198 -3.20 -45.07 22.50
CA ASN A 1198 -4.54 -44.58 22.15
C ASN A 1198 -4.52 -43.48 21.06
N SER A 1199 -3.35 -42.98 20.66
CA SER A 1199 -3.26 -41.97 19.60
C SER A 1199 -3.71 -42.52 18.23
N GLY A 1200 -3.63 -43.84 18.04
CA GLY A 1200 -3.89 -44.50 16.75
C GLY A 1200 -2.86 -44.18 15.65
N ARG A 1201 -1.80 -43.43 15.98
CA ARG A 1201 -0.72 -43.06 15.06
C ARG A 1201 0.22 -44.22 14.79
N THR A 1202 1.03 -44.09 13.75
CA THR A 1202 2.15 -44.99 13.48
C THR A 1202 3.32 -44.61 14.39
N LEU A 1203 3.83 -45.57 15.18
CA LEU A 1203 4.89 -45.36 16.15
C LEU A 1203 6.15 -46.09 15.73
N LEU A 1204 7.32 -45.61 16.16
CA LEU A 1204 8.58 -46.32 15.98
C LEU A 1204 8.94 -47.06 17.27
N LEU A 1205 8.97 -48.38 17.21
CA LEU A 1205 9.47 -49.24 18.27
C LEU A 1205 10.92 -49.62 17.95
N GLN A 1206 11.86 -49.25 18.82
CA GLN A 1206 13.27 -49.60 18.73
C GLN A 1206 13.64 -50.56 19.84
N SER A 1207 14.36 -51.63 19.48
CA SER A 1207 14.99 -52.53 20.43
C SER A 1207 16.31 -51.95 20.96
N ASP A 1208 16.84 -52.57 22.01
CA ASP A 1208 18.16 -52.26 22.59
C ASP A 1208 19.33 -52.94 21.86
N VAL A 1209 19.05 -53.76 20.84
CA VAL A 1209 20.05 -54.59 20.12
C VAL A 1209 20.21 -54.21 18.66
N ASP A 1210 19.34 -54.66 17.76
CA ASP A 1210 19.61 -54.62 16.31
C ASP A 1210 18.38 -54.38 15.41
N HIS A 1211 17.22 -54.10 15.99
CA HIS A 1211 15.98 -53.94 15.22
C HIS A 1211 15.18 -52.70 15.58
N SER A 1212 14.47 -52.17 14.58
CA SER A 1212 13.38 -51.21 14.73
C SER A 1212 12.18 -51.58 13.86
N TRP A 1213 10.99 -51.27 14.35
CA TRP A 1213 9.72 -51.56 13.67
C TRP A 1213 8.82 -50.33 13.69
N TRP A 1214 8.20 -50.04 12.55
CA TRP A 1214 7.08 -49.11 12.48
C TRP A 1214 5.83 -49.89 12.86
N VAL A 1215 5.17 -49.49 13.95
CA VAL A 1215 4.11 -50.28 14.58
C VAL A 1215 2.86 -49.48 14.86
N ARG A 1216 1.72 -50.18 14.91
CA ARG A 1216 0.49 -49.70 15.54
C ARG A 1216 0.02 -50.73 16.56
N SER A 1217 -0.48 -50.28 17.71
CA SER A 1217 -1.08 -51.22 18.66
C SER A 1217 -2.43 -51.70 18.18
N ILE A 1218 -2.67 -53.00 18.33
CA ILE A 1218 -3.94 -53.66 18.01
C ILE A 1218 -4.40 -54.53 19.17
N GLY A 1219 -5.71 -54.78 19.26
CA GLY A 1219 -6.30 -55.57 20.33
C GLY A 1219 -6.38 -54.85 21.68
N ASP A 1220 -6.79 -55.59 22.71
CA ASP A 1220 -6.99 -55.06 24.06
C ASP A 1220 -5.69 -54.93 24.84
N LEU A 1221 -5.53 -53.80 25.55
CA LEU A 1221 -4.43 -53.58 26.48
C LEU A 1221 -4.72 -54.29 27.81
N SER A 1222 -3.90 -55.29 28.18
CA SER A 1222 -4.00 -55.94 29.50
C SER A 1222 -2.90 -55.45 30.43
N SER A 1223 -3.23 -55.15 31.69
CA SER A 1223 -2.25 -54.68 32.69
C SER A 1223 -2.34 -55.45 34.00
N ASP A 1224 -1.26 -56.10 34.39
CA ASP A 1224 -1.14 -56.84 35.65
C ASP A 1224 -0.39 -56.00 36.69
N LEU A 1225 -0.96 -55.87 37.88
CA LEU A 1225 -0.32 -55.20 39.02
C LEU A 1225 0.67 -56.15 39.69
N LEU A 1226 1.93 -55.73 39.82
CA LEU A 1226 2.95 -56.53 40.51
C LEU A 1226 2.65 -56.58 42.02
N PRO A 1227 2.39 -57.77 42.60
CA PRO A 1227 2.20 -57.90 44.03
C PRO A 1227 3.53 -57.65 44.73
N THR A 1228 3.69 -56.46 45.30
CA THR A 1228 4.77 -56.18 46.26
C THR A 1228 4.13 -56.17 47.64
N GLY A 1229 4.72 -56.85 48.62
CA GLY A 1229 4.13 -57.14 49.94
C GLY A 1229 3.78 -55.93 50.82
N GLN A 1230 3.82 -54.69 50.31
CA GLN A 1230 3.34 -53.47 50.99
C GLN A 1230 2.73 -52.47 49.99
N ARG A 1231 1.73 -51.68 50.43
CA ARG A 1231 1.13 -50.57 49.66
C ARG A 1231 2.20 -49.53 49.30
N ARG A 1232 2.78 -49.63 48.10
CA ARG A 1232 3.65 -48.58 47.56
C ARG A 1232 2.80 -47.48 46.92
N LYS A 1233 3.17 -46.22 47.19
CA LYS A 1233 2.57 -45.01 46.60
C LYS A 1233 2.60 -45.04 45.05
N ASN A 1234 3.57 -45.76 44.47
CA ASN A 1234 3.77 -45.95 43.03
C ASN A 1234 3.87 -47.45 42.67
N PRO A 1235 2.75 -48.15 42.40
CA PRO A 1235 2.78 -49.56 42.00
C PRO A 1235 3.32 -49.73 40.56
N ARG A 1236 4.11 -50.78 40.34
CA ARG A 1236 4.63 -51.17 39.02
C ARG A 1236 3.67 -52.15 38.34
N ARG A 1237 3.58 -52.11 37.01
CA ARG A 1237 2.67 -52.92 36.20
C ARG A 1237 3.42 -53.62 35.07
N TYR A 1238 2.96 -54.82 34.72
CA TYR A 1238 3.25 -55.41 33.41
C TYR A 1238 2.08 -55.11 32.49
N VAL A 1239 2.36 -54.54 31.33
CA VAL A 1239 1.37 -54.23 30.30
C VAL A 1239 1.67 -55.10 29.09
N THR A 1240 0.72 -55.93 28.69
CA THR A 1240 0.83 -56.72 27.47
C THR A 1240 0.22 -55.91 26.32
N VAL A 1241 1.03 -55.67 25.28
CA VAL A 1241 0.63 -54.91 24.09
C VAL A 1241 0.93 -55.74 22.85
N THR A 1242 -0.04 -55.86 21.96
CA THR A 1242 0.15 -56.47 20.64
C THR A 1242 0.35 -55.36 19.61
N PHE A 1243 1.43 -55.46 18.84
CA PHE A 1243 1.76 -54.56 17.76
C PHE A 1243 1.57 -55.26 16.42
N VAL A 1244 1.14 -54.51 15.42
CA VAL A 1244 1.23 -54.88 14.00
C VAL A 1244 2.27 -54.00 13.33
N GLU A 1245 3.16 -54.60 12.54
CA GLU A 1245 4.08 -53.83 11.73
C GLU A 1245 3.34 -53.13 10.59
N VAL A 1246 3.68 -51.86 10.34
CA VAL A 1246 3.09 -51.02 9.31
C VAL A 1246 4.18 -50.36 8.46
N ALA A 1247 3.78 -49.78 7.33
CA ALA A 1247 4.68 -48.92 6.58
C ALA A 1247 5.05 -47.68 7.42
N PRO A 1248 6.26 -47.11 7.24
CA PRO A 1248 6.60 -45.81 7.82
C PRO A 1248 5.54 -44.76 7.42
N GLU A 1249 5.26 -43.80 8.30
CA GLU A 1249 4.58 -42.57 7.87
C GLU A 1249 5.53 -41.78 6.96
N GLU A 1250 5.09 -41.50 5.72
CA GLU A 1250 5.88 -40.77 4.70
C GLU A 1250 5.94 -39.26 4.93
#